data_AF-A0AAE0RZ66-F1
#
_entry.id   AF-A0AAE0RZ66-F1
#
_cell.length_a   1.000
_cell.length_b   1.000
_cell.length_c   1.000
_cell.angle_alpha   90.00
_cell.angle_beta   90.00
_cell.angle_gamma   90.00
#
_symmetry.space_group_name_H-M   'P 1'
#
loop_
_entity.id
_entity.type
_entity.pdbx_description
1 polymer ?
#
loop_
_entity_poly.entity_id
_entity_poly.type
_entity_poly.pdbx_seq_one_letter_code
_entity_poly.pdbx_strand_id
1 'polypeptide(L)'
;MTHVTIIFNGVHDDYYALAPHPPAIQLDDLSKYEIDVIAKAISTKHKITLLPFTGNILILMRSLEHLKPDAVFNLFEGLYLCAKSEPFVPLVLETLNIPYTGAPSIQTPAWQVFYPNDAINISIKSPFIVKPEHEDASIGITKDSVAHFHENAIQLITRIWEELKQPAIIESFITGREFNVAILGDSFYEQDPSSVFAPKVLPISEIDFSNLPTELPPIVTYNGKWVPESLEYKATKPICPAQISPLLETSLKQIATRTFHALGCRDYARVDFRVTPQNQIYVIDVNPNPDLSKEAGFNRVIQFIKVVMIMVLTSFVGTSCGGGSSVSTAEKQMKKGNNKKAIEILNEGIKGQDSTNPKAFAFLARAYYAERNYEMAASSIAKAKGMGLSGNDLSDMEIIFNALWGIVINNAIVKYNQALEMIRGGKKEQASSLLDSAQASVETSITIRPDSTLGYTVLANVYVVKEQFEKAAEILNKSININPNDLQSYIQLSNIYTQYLGVKDSTKKQEAITILEKARKKFGDKIEIIRQLAIAYVGNGMSDLAEDVTKKLVELAPKDKYANYLYGIVLGTLAEKGVPNKYDESLDAYQKVIDLAPDFEEAVYNYAYVSFRKAEDDYAMNAKKFIEDEMKKAKGKKAPDIIYKGHFPALEGAIQKLKPLAEKIKTTELMEWNKSAPPDTTDIYKKIKSEYGKSALLESSDVFEPHNSHSYIGFSTLASIVFEKRSGHYCYPDKSIRQFQITKKRQPIEELKLFIATFKFEYKVRPPFALGFLGYFTYDIIENFEDVTLTKHDELGIPKLQYDLFSHHIVFDHYKQKIYMVSFFWKQNEMPNNKTKILHDEVCMKIVEKLKTDSNPKERARFRVSDIEVRSNTDDEYLSMVQFGKKHCFRGDVFQVVLSRRYSLDYEGDEFRVYCELKKLNPSPYLFFFNYGTFRLFGSSPEAQLLVSAERVAEIHPIAGTFKRSKTKEEDEIDSKRLLADPKERAEHVMLVDLARNDLSISCEDVKVDSFMQVQLYSHVIHLTSKVKGRLSPEKHVLDLLADTFPAGTLSGAPKIRAMQIINEQEKHARSFYAGSVGVIGIDGTLIQAIMIRSFMCKDNRIYFQAGAGITSQSVPESELEEISNKLGALRKAINQACTEEAKKSKC
;
A
#
# COMPACT_ATOMS: atom_id res chain seq x y z
N MET A 1 31.47 -14.95 30.80
CA MET A 1 30.72 -14.96 29.52
C MET A 1 31.62 -15.63 28.48
N THR A 2 31.07 -16.50 27.64
CA THR A 2 31.78 -17.24 26.59
C THR A 2 31.44 -16.72 25.19
N HIS A 3 30.23 -16.17 25.01
CA HIS A 3 29.71 -15.66 23.74
C HIS A 3 28.92 -14.36 23.96
N VAL A 4 29.35 -13.28 23.29
CA VAL A 4 28.71 -11.96 23.34
C VAL A 4 28.21 -11.59 21.94
N THR A 5 26.97 -11.10 21.83
CA THR A 5 26.42 -10.62 20.55
C THR A 5 26.32 -9.10 20.54
N ILE A 6 26.73 -8.42 19.48
CA ILE A 6 26.58 -6.97 19.33
C ILE A 6 25.42 -6.72 18.36
N ILE A 7 24.36 -6.06 18.82
CA ILE A 7 23.23 -5.65 17.98
C ILE A 7 23.41 -4.19 17.58
N PHE A 8 23.20 -3.87 16.31
CA PHE A 8 23.33 -2.51 15.78
C PHE A 8 22.34 -2.30 14.63
N ASN A 9 22.19 -1.05 14.20
CA ASN A 9 21.32 -0.69 13.07
C ASN A 9 21.74 -1.43 11.79
N GLY A 10 20.86 -2.32 11.31
CA GLY A 10 21.05 -3.02 10.04
C GLY A 10 20.56 -2.19 8.87
N VAL A 11 21.29 -2.19 7.77
CA VAL A 11 20.86 -1.59 6.49
C VAL A 11 20.08 -2.66 5.72
N HIS A 12 18.82 -2.38 5.36
CA HIS A 12 18.09 -3.20 4.39
C HIS A 12 18.26 -2.56 3.01
N ASP A 13 18.93 -3.24 2.08
CA ASP A 13 19.16 -2.73 0.71
C ASP A 13 17.86 -2.50 -0.10
N ASP A 14 16.73 -3.10 0.29
CA ASP A 14 15.51 -3.11 -0.54
C ASP A 14 14.46 -2.06 -0.17
N TYR A 15 14.61 -1.29 0.92
CA TYR A 15 13.63 -0.26 1.32
C TYR A 15 14.00 1.17 0.90
N TYR A 16 15.23 1.41 0.42
CA TYR A 16 15.71 2.74 0.01
C TYR A 16 15.15 3.24 -1.34
N ALA A 17 14.29 2.48 -2.01
CA ALA A 17 13.82 2.79 -3.36
C ALA A 17 12.46 3.52 -3.46
N LEU A 18 11.73 3.76 -2.35
CA LEU A 18 10.34 4.26 -2.40
C LEU A 18 10.06 5.57 -1.63
N ALA A 19 11.07 6.29 -1.14
CA ALA A 19 10.91 7.67 -0.64
C ALA A 19 11.53 8.67 -1.63
N PRO A 20 10.89 9.81 -1.96
CA PRO A 20 11.43 10.76 -2.93
C PRO A 20 12.70 11.48 -2.47
N HIS A 21 13.08 11.38 -1.19
CA HIS A 21 14.43 11.67 -0.66
C HIS A 21 14.54 11.01 0.73
N PRO A 22 15.18 9.84 0.89
CA PRO A 22 15.62 9.42 2.21
C PRO A 22 16.77 10.35 2.65
N PRO A 23 16.85 10.80 3.92
CA PRO A 23 18.12 11.30 4.44
C PRO A 23 19.15 10.19 4.25
N ALA A 24 20.27 10.51 3.62
CA ALA A 24 21.38 9.59 3.45
C ALA A 24 21.97 9.30 4.83
N ILE A 25 21.42 8.31 5.52
CA ILE A 25 22.11 7.66 6.62
C ILE A 25 22.96 6.58 5.96
N GLN A 26 24.12 6.99 5.42
CA GLN A 26 25.27 6.14 5.64
C GLN A 26 25.37 5.99 7.15
N LEU A 27 25.48 4.76 7.65
CA LEU A 27 26.10 4.54 8.96
C LEU A 27 27.38 5.39 8.91
N ASP A 28 27.41 6.52 9.64
CA ASP A 28 28.59 7.38 9.68
C ASP A 28 29.79 6.48 9.95
N ASP A 29 30.95 6.77 9.34
CA ASP A 29 32.19 6.04 9.60
C ASP A 29 32.48 5.91 11.12
N LEU A 30 31.92 6.82 11.94
CA LEU A 30 31.83 6.76 13.41
C LEU A 30 31.14 5.51 13.96
N SER A 31 29.96 5.14 13.47
CA SER A 31 29.18 3.99 13.96
C SER A 31 29.84 2.63 13.65
N LYS A 32 30.49 2.52 12.48
CA LYS A 32 31.24 1.33 12.10
C LYS A 32 32.56 1.24 12.85
N TYR A 33 33.24 2.37 13.02
CA TYR A 33 34.42 2.48 13.88
C TYR A 33 34.10 2.11 15.34
N GLU A 34 32.96 2.55 15.89
CA GLU A 34 32.52 2.19 17.23
C GLU A 34 32.24 0.70 17.37
N ILE A 35 31.52 0.09 16.43
CA ILE A 35 31.28 -1.36 16.40
C ILE A 35 32.61 -2.11 16.35
N ASP A 36 33.54 -1.70 15.48
CA ASP A 36 34.84 -2.35 15.31
C ASP A 36 35.75 -2.18 16.53
N VAL A 37 35.76 -1.01 17.17
CA VAL A 37 36.52 -0.73 18.41
C VAL A 37 35.97 -1.57 19.56
N ILE A 38 34.66 -1.61 19.74
CA ILE A 38 34.00 -2.39 20.80
C ILE A 38 34.21 -3.90 20.57
N ALA A 39 34.02 -4.37 19.33
CA ALA A 39 34.27 -5.76 18.97
C ALA A 39 35.73 -6.14 19.21
N LYS A 40 36.69 -5.30 18.80
CA LYS A 40 38.13 -5.55 19.02
C LYS A 40 38.48 -5.60 20.50
N ALA A 41 37.93 -4.70 21.33
CA ALA A 41 38.16 -4.68 22.77
C ALA A 41 37.65 -5.96 23.47
N ILE A 42 36.45 -6.42 23.12
CA ILE A 42 35.79 -7.57 23.75
C ILE A 42 36.37 -8.91 23.24
N SER A 43 36.84 -8.95 21.98
CA SER A 43 37.28 -10.19 21.30
C SER A 43 38.51 -10.84 21.93
N THR A 44 39.23 -10.12 22.80
CA THR A 44 40.40 -10.60 23.52
C THR A 44 40.08 -11.71 24.54
N LYS A 45 38.82 -11.81 25.00
CA LYS A 45 38.40 -12.78 26.04
C LYS A 45 37.08 -13.50 25.74
N HIS A 46 36.34 -13.12 24.70
CA HIS A 46 35.00 -13.64 24.40
C HIS A 46 34.80 -13.87 22.90
N LYS A 47 33.98 -14.86 22.53
CA LYS A 47 33.54 -15.05 21.14
C LYS A 47 32.48 -13.99 20.81
N ILE A 48 32.63 -13.30 19.68
CA ILE A 48 31.72 -12.21 19.28
C ILE A 48 30.88 -12.59 18.07
N THR A 49 29.61 -12.18 18.07
CA THR A 49 28.74 -12.21 16.89
C THR A 49 28.15 -10.83 16.64
N LEU A 50 28.31 -10.33 15.42
CA LEU A 50 27.68 -9.08 14.98
C LEU A 50 26.31 -9.40 14.39
N LEU A 51 25.25 -8.78 14.92
CA LEU A 51 23.87 -9.06 14.53
C LEU A 51 23.17 -7.75 14.10
N PRO A 52 23.09 -7.45 12.79
CA PRO A 52 22.38 -6.27 12.32
C PRO A 52 20.86 -6.43 12.51
N PHE A 53 20.19 -5.39 12.99
CA PHE A 53 18.74 -5.36 13.12
C PHE A 53 18.10 -4.40 12.11
N THR A 54 17.34 -4.94 11.16
CA THR A 54 16.68 -4.19 10.07
C THR A 54 15.19 -3.94 10.32
N GLY A 55 14.69 -4.19 11.53
CA GLY A 55 13.31 -3.94 11.94
C GLY A 55 12.38 -5.16 11.99
N ASN A 56 12.84 -6.36 11.60
CA ASN A 56 12.06 -7.58 11.71
C ASN A 56 12.29 -8.28 13.08
N ILE A 57 11.36 -8.04 14.02
CA ILE A 57 11.43 -8.55 15.40
C ILE A 57 11.46 -10.09 15.46
N LEU A 58 10.71 -10.79 14.60
CA LEU A 58 10.66 -12.26 14.61
C LEU A 58 11.99 -12.90 14.17
N ILE A 59 12.68 -12.29 13.21
CA ILE A 59 14.01 -12.73 12.79
C ILE A 59 15.02 -12.48 13.91
N LEU A 60 14.94 -11.33 14.58
CA LEU A 60 15.80 -11.00 15.71
C LEU A 60 15.62 -12.01 16.85
N MET A 61 14.38 -12.30 17.24
CA MET A 61 14.05 -13.29 18.28
C MET A 61 14.62 -14.67 17.93
N ARG A 62 14.33 -15.20 16.73
CA ARG A 62 14.86 -16.52 16.31
C ARG A 62 16.38 -16.56 16.26
N SER A 63 17.01 -15.47 15.82
CA SER A 63 18.47 -15.36 15.78
C SER A 63 19.07 -15.42 17.18
N LEU A 64 18.46 -14.74 18.16
CA LEU A 64 18.92 -14.74 19.55
C LEU A 64 18.65 -16.09 20.24
N GLU A 65 17.51 -16.74 19.98
CA GLU A 65 17.21 -18.10 20.46
C GLU A 65 18.19 -19.15 19.90
N HIS A 66 18.66 -18.95 18.67
CA HIS A 66 19.66 -19.83 18.04
C HIS A 66 21.07 -19.54 18.55
N LEU A 67 21.47 -18.26 18.62
CA LEU A 67 22.80 -17.84 19.04
C LEU A 67 23.05 -18.06 20.53
N LYS A 68 22.01 -17.98 21.37
CA LYS A 68 22.06 -18.10 22.84
C LYS A 68 23.24 -17.31 23.46
N PRO A 69 23.35 -15.99 23.22
CA PRO A 69 24.44 -15.21 23.77
C PRO A 69 24.36 -15.13 25.29
N ASP A 70 25.51 -15.10 25.96
CA ASP A 70 25.60 -14.87 27.40
C ASP A 70 25.27 -13.41 27.77
N ALA A 71 25.52 -12.48 26.84
CA ALA A 71 25.13 -11.08 26.93
C ALA A 71 25.10 -10.42 25.54
N VAL A 72 24.35 -9.33 25.42
CA VAL A 72 24.23 -8.53 24.20
C VAL A 72 24.79 -7.12 24.39
N PHE A 73 25.67 -6.66 23.51
CA PHE A 73 26.05 -5.26 23.45
C PHE A 73 25.07 -4.53 22.51
N ASN A 74 24.09 -3.80 23.06
CA ASN A 74 23.08 -3.09 22.25
C ASN A 74 23.60 -1.71 21.82
N LEU A 75 23.80 -1.55 20.52
CA LEU A 75 24.18 -0.31 19.82
C LEU A 75 23.08 0.09 18.82
N PHE A 76 21.84 -0.36 19.05
CA PHE A 76 20.71 0.00 18.20
C PHE A 76 20.09 1.33 18.63
N GLU A 77 20.02 2.29 17.70
CA GLU A 77 19.58 3.68 17.92
C GLU A 77 18.27 4.00 17.17
N GLY A 78 17.48 2.98 16.84
CA GLY A 78 16.19 3.13 16.15
C GLY A 78 16.29 3.08 14.61
N LEU A 79 15.23 2.64 13.96
CA LEU A 79 15.11 2.59 12.51
C LEU A 79 14.87 4.00 11.95
N TYR A 80 15.64 4.39 10.93
CA TYR A 80 15.42 5.63 10.16
C TYR A 80 15.35 6.91 11.02
N LEU A 81 16.16 7.00 12.10
CA LEU A 81 16.12 8.10 13.10
C LEU A 81 14.76 8.24 13.81
N CYS A 82 13.96 7.17 13.83
CA CYS A 82 12.71 7.13 14.57
C CYS A 82 12.99 6.68 16.01
N ALA A 83 13.10 7.65 16.92
CA ALA A 83 13.26 7.39 18.37
C ALA A 83 12.18 6.45 18.95
N LYS A 84 10.99 6.40 18.33
CA LYS A 84 9.90 5.49 18.74
C LYS A 84 10.21 4.00 18.52
N SER A 85 11.23 3.67 17.74
CA SER A 85 11.61 2.28 17.42
C SER A 85 12.78 1.76 18.25
N GLU A 86 13.52 2.63 18.93
CA GLU A 86 14.59 2.25 19.87
C GLU A 86 14.19 1.17 20.90
N PRO A 87 12.94 1.14 21.43
CA PRO A 87 12.55 0.14 22.42
C PRO A 87 12.45 -1.30 21.88
N PHE A 88 12.48 -1.52 20.57
CA PHE A 88 12.20 -2.84 19.97
C PHE A 88 13.25 -3.90 20.32
N VAL A 89 14.54 -3.54 20.28
CA VAL A 89 15.63 -4.46 20.63
C VAL A 89 15.65 -4.75 22.14
N PRO A 90 15.59 -3.76 23.05
CA PRO A 90 15.38 -3.97 24.48
C PRO A 90 14.20 -4.91 24.80
N LEU A 91 13.02 -4.68 24.19
CA LEU A 91 11.83 -5.50 24.44
C LEU A 91 12.05 -6.98 24.12
N VAL A 92 12.73 -7.28 23.01
CA VAL A 92 13.06 -8.66 22.62
C VAL A 92 14.05 -9.29 23.60
N LEU A 93 15.07 -8.55 24.02
CA LEU A 93 16.09 -9.03 24.94
C LEU A 93 15.52 -9.29 26.33
N GLU A 94 14.62 -8.43 26.81
CA GLU A 94 13.85 -8.64 28.04
C GLU A 94 12.94 -9.85 27.94
N THR A 95 12.21 -10.00 26.82
CA THR A 95 11.32 -11.16 26.57
C THR A 95 12.09 -12.49 26.61
N LEU A 96 13.32 -12.50 26.10
CA LEU A 96 14.20 -13.68 26.08
C LEU A 96 15.08 -13.80 27.33
N ASN A 97 14.98 -12.86 28.28
CA ASN A 97 15.78 -12.79 29.50
C ASN A 97 17.31 -12.81 29.25
N ILE A 98 17.76 -12.11 28.20
CA ILE A 98 19.17 -12.02 27.79
C ILE A 98 19.77 -10.72 28.36
N PRO A 99 20.88 -10.75 29.12
CA PRO A 99 21.53 -9.54 29.64
C PRO A 99 22.06 -8.64 28.51
N TYR A 100 21.94 -7.31 28.59
CA TYR A 100 22.42 -6.41 27.53
C TYR A 100 22.96 -5.03 27.97
N THR A 101 23.75 -4.35 27.12
CA THR A 101 24.25 -2.96 27.33
C THR A 101 23.29 -1.92 26.76
N GLY A 102 23.47 -0.63 27.03
CA GLY A 102 22.54 0.40 26.52
C GLY A 102 21.19 0.48 27.27
N ALA A 103 20.87 -0.52 28.09
CA ALA A 103 20.04 -0.33 29.27
C ALA A 103 20.47 -1.33 30.36
N PRO A 104 20.76 -0.84 31.56
CA PRO A 104 20.20 -1.49 32.72
C PRO A 104 19.13 -0.56 33.31
N SER A 105 18.05 -1.17 33.78
CA SER A 105 17.27 -0.73 34.95
C SER A 105 16.25 0.41 34.80
N ILE A 106 15.28 0.32 33.87
CA ILE A 106 13.91 0.72 34.24
C ILE A 106 13.08 -0.56 34.25
N GLN A 107 13.20 -1.32 35.33
CA GLN A 107 12.43 -2.53 35.48
C GLN A 107 10.97 -2.14 35.75
N THR A 108 10.01 -2.75 35.06
CA THR A 108 8.58 -2.61 35.36
C THR A 108 7.98 -3.98 35.69
N PRO A 109 6.86 -4.05 36.43
CA PRO A 109 6.17 -5.31 36.62
C PRO A 109 5.71 -5.89 35.28
N ALA A 110 5.75 -7.22 35.11
CA ALA A 110 5.12 -7.84 33.95
C ALA A 110 3.59 -7.64 34.03
N TRP A 111 2.97 -7.23 32.92
CA TRP A 111 1.57 -6.79 32.89
C TRP A 111 0.80 -7.34 31.69
N GLN A 112 -0.53 -7.36 31.78
CA GLN A 112 -1.46 -7.63 30.68
C GLN A 112 -2.72 -6.75 30.83
N VAL A 113 -3.38 -6.45 29.71
CA VAL A 113 -4.64 -5.69 29.69
C VAL A 113 -5.75 -6.59 29.16
N PHE A 114 -6.92 -6.54 29.78
CA PHE A 114 -8.12 -7.27 29.34
C PHE A 114 -9.28 -6.30 29.12
N TYR A 115 -9.84 -6.32 27.90
CA TYR A 115 -10.97 -5.49 27.51
C TYR A 115 -12.30 -6.19 27.82
N PRO A 116 -13.38 -5.45 28.10
CA PRO A 116 -14.68 -6.04 28.39
C PRO A 116 -15.12 -7.06 27.33
N ASN A 117 -15.49 -8.26 27.78
CA ASN A 117 -15.90 -9.42 26.97
C ASN A 117 -14.76 -10.24 26.32
N ASP A 118 -13.50 -9.92 26.59
CA ASP A 118 -12.36 -10.75 26.17
C ASP A 118 -12.34 -12.09 26.94
N ALA A 119 -11.81 -13.14 26.30
CA ALA A 119 -11.46 -14.36 27.02
C ALA A 119 -10.26 -14.08 27.94
N ILE A 120 -10.45 -14.24 29.26
CA ILE A 120 -9.41 -13.93 30.24
C ILE A 120 -8.42 -15.11 30.34
N ASN A 121 -7.22 -14.92 29.78
CA ASN A 121 -6.10 -15.87 29.89
C ASN A 121 -4.86 -15.16 30.46
N ILE A 122 -4.64 -15.31 31.77
CA ILE A 122 -3.54 -14.66 32.50
C ILE A 122 -2.25 -15.48 32.32
N SER A 123 -1.27 -14.88 31.64
CA SER A 123 0.03 -15.48 31.32
C SER A 123 1.17 -15.04 32.26
N ILE A 124 0.96 -14.00 33.07
CA ILE A 124 1.93 -13.53 34.07
C ILE A 124 1.84 -14.35 35.38
N LYS A 125 2.89 -14.29 36.21
CA LYS A 125 3.00 -15.09 37.45
C LYS A 125 2.35 -14.39 38.65
N SER A 126 1.71 -15.15 39.54
CA SER A 126 1.14 -14.64 40.79
C SER A 126 2.25 -14.38 41.83
N PRO A 127 2.04 -13.46 42.81
CA PRO A 127 0.83 -12.66 43.05
C PRO A 127 0.62 -11.53 42.04
N PHE A 128 -0.63 -11.08 41.90
CA PHE A 128 -1.07 -10.06 40.96
C PHE A 128 -1.60 -8.82 41.68
N ILE A 129 -1.56 -7.67 41.02
CA ILE A 129 -2.42 -6.54 41.32
C ILE A 129 -3.31 -6.25 40.11
N VAL A 130 -4.62 -6.13 40.33
CA VAL A 130 -5.61 -5.82 39.31
C VAL A 130 -6.10 -4.39 39.53
N LYS A 131 -5.98 -3.54 38.51
CA LYS A 131 -6.36 -2.12 38.56
C LYS A 131 -7.12 -1.69 37.30
N PRO A 132 -8.02 -0.70 37.39
CA PRO A 132 -8.63 -0.09 36.20
C PRO A 132 -7.59 0.64 35.34
N GLU A 133 -7.77 0.65 34.02
CA GLU A 133 -6.83 1.30 33.09
C GLU A 133 -6.92 2.84 33.11
N HIS A 134 -8.11 3.40 33.31
CA HIS A 134 -8.36 4.83 33.07
C HIS A 134 -8.51 5.69 34.34
N GLU A 135 -8.39 5.10 35.53
CA GLU A 135 -8.64 5.80 36.79
C GLU A 135 -7.35 6.33 37.45
N ASP A 136 -7.44 7.54 38.01
CA ASP A 136 -6.39 8.15 38.85
C ASP A 136 -6.76 7.99 40.34
N ALA A 137 -5.88 8.44 41.24
CA ALA A 137 -6.16 8.69 42.63
C ALA A 137 -6.54 7.44 43.43
N SER A 138 -6.05 6.27 43.01
CA SER A 138 -6.41 4.97 43.57
C SER A 138 -7.90 4.62 43.44
N ILE A 139 -8.65 5.30 42.56
CA ILE A 139 -10.04 4.94 42.27
C ILE A 139 -10.07 3.53 41.66
N GLY A 140 -10.95 2.68 42.20
CA GLY A 140 -11.02 1.25 41.84
C GLY A 140 -9.96 0.35 42.50
N ILE A 141 -9.02 0.90 43.28
CA ILE A 141 -8.04 0.12 44.06
C ILE A 141 -8.52 -0.05 45.50
N THR A 142 -8.74 -1.31 45.89
CA THR A 142 -9.21 -1.71 47.22
C THR A 142 -8.26 -2.74 47.83
N LYS A 143 -8.49 -3.13 49.09
CA LYS A 143 -7.71 -4.19 49.76
C LYS A 143 -7.76 -5.53 49.01
N ASP A 144 -8.78 -5.75 48.19
CA ASP A 144 -8.97 -7.00 47.43
C ASP A 144 -8.25 -6.96 46.07
N SER A 145 -7.68 -5.82 45.67
CA SER A 145 -7.02 -5.66 44.36
C SER A 145 -5.75 -6.49 44.20
N VAL A 146 -5.21 -7.08 45.27
CA VAL A 146 -4.07 -8.01 45.22
C VAL A 146 -4.59 -9.45 45.24
N ALA A 147 -4.30 -10.21 44.18
CA ALA A 147 -4.76 -11.59 44.01
C ALA A 147 -3.60 -12.59 43.99
N HIS A 148 -3.71 -13.68 44.75
CA HIS A 148 -2.69 -14.73 44.81
C HIS A 148 -2.95 -15.91 43.84
N PHE A 149 -4.19 -16.02 43.35
CA PHE A 149 -4.64 -17.07 42.44
C PHE A 149 -5.34 -16.46 41.23
N HIS A 150 -5.25 -17.14 40.08
CA HIS A 150 -5.87 -16.71 38.82
C HIS A 150 -7.38 -16.49 38.94
N GLU A 151 -8.07 -17.33 39.70
CA GLU A 151 -9.52 -17.23 39.92
C GLU A 151 -9.92 -15.90 40.56
N ASN A 152 -9.19 -15.47 41.59
CA ASN A 152 -9.41 -14.17 42.25
C ASN A 152 -9.11 -13.00 41.30
N ALA A 153 -8.06 -13.11 40.49
CA ALA A 153 -7.71 -12.08 39.52
C ALA A 153 -8.79 -11.93 38.43
N ILE A 154 -9.34 -13.05 37.95
CA ILE A 154 -10.47 -13.06 37.00
C ILE A 154 -11.68 -12.35 37.61
N GLN A 155 -12.04 -12.66 38.86
CA GLN A 155 -13.16 -12.00 39.54
C GLN A 155 -12.97 -10.48 39.64
N LEU A 156 -11.76 -10.01 39.95
CA LEU A 156 -11.45 -8.58 40.02
C LEU A 156 -11.52 -7.91 38.65
N ILE A 157 -11.05 -8.58 37.59
CA ILE A 157 -11.17 -8.10 36.20
C ILE A 157 -12.65 -7.96 35.83
N THR A 158 -13.46 -8.98 36.09
CA THR A 158 -14.90 -8.95 35.82
C THR A 158 -15.59 -7.85 36.63
N ARG A 159 -15.21 -7.66 37.89
CA ARG A 159 -15.74 -6.59 38.73
C ARG A 159 -15.45 -5.20 38.16
N ILE A 160 -14.24 -4.95 37.65
CA ILE A 160 -13.91 -3.67 36.98
C ILE A 160 -14.77 -3.47 35.73
N TRP A 161 -14.98 -4.53 34.93
CA TRP A 161 -15.86 -4.46 33.76
C TRP A 161 -17.32 -4.19 34.14
N GLU A 162 -17.79 -4.75 35.24
CA GLU A 162 -19.17 -4.59 35.71
C GLU A 162 -19.42 -3.25 36.37
N GLU A 163 -18.54 -2.82 37.28
CA GLU A 163 -18.70 -1.62 38.10
C GLU A 163 -18.19 -0.35 37.41
N LEU A 164 -17.05 -0.44 36.72
CA LEU A 164 -16.36 0.72 36.14
C LEU A 164 -16.42 0.79 34.61
N LYS A 165 -16.94 -0.25 33.94
CA LYS A 165 -17.19 -0.28 32.49
C LYS A 165 -15.97 0.07 31.63
N GLN A 166 -14.78 -0.37 32.06
CA GLN A 166 -13.51 -0.06 31.41
C GLN A 166 -12.56 -1.27 31.44
N PRO A 167 -11.45 -1.26 30.69
CA PRO A 167 -10.47 -2.33 30.71
C PRO A 167 -9.78 -2.48 32.07
N ALA A 168 -9.32 -3.69 32.35
CA ALA A 168 -8.58 -4.00 33.57
C ALA A 168 -7.12 -4.33 33.21
N ILE A 169 -6.19 -3.71 33.94
CA ILE A 169 -4.77 -4.03 33.89
C ILE A 169 -4.48 -5.01 35.02
N ILE A 170 -3.82 -6.12 34.69
CA ILE A 170 -3.21 -7.01 35.68
C ILE A 170 -1.69 -6.86 35.61
N GLU A 171 -1.06 -6.72 36.77
CA GLU A 171 0.40 -6.61 36.88
C GLU A 171 0.93 -7.61 37.92
N SER A 172 2.18 -8.02 37.77
CA SER A 172 2.87 -8.81 38.79
C SER A 172 3.01 -7.96 40.06
N PHE A 173 2.50 -8.42 41.19
CA PHE A 173 2.58 -7.67 42.43
C PHE A 173 3.98 -7.76 43.02
N ILE A 174 4.71 -6.64 42.98
CA ILE A 174 6.08 -6.55 43.51
C ILE A 174 6.01 -6.32 45.02
N THR A 175 6.27 -7.37 45.79
CA THR A 175 6.36 -7.29 47.25
C THR A 175 7.60 -6.49 47.69
N GLY A 176 7.45 -5.68 48.73
CA GLY A 176 8.54 -4.89 49.30
C GLY A 176 8.16 -3.43 49.59
N ARG A 177 9.18 -2.57 49.70
CA ARG A 177 9.05 -1.16 50.08
C ARG A 177 8.55 -0.31 48.91
N GLU A 178 7.78 0.73 49.18
CA GLU A 178 7.28 1.66 48.16
C GLU A 178 7.87 3.06 48.33
N PHE A 179 8.41 3.61 47.25
CA PHE A 179 9.02 4.94 47.25
C PHE A 179 8.40 5.82 46.18
N ASN A 180 8.36 7.12 46.45
CA ASN A 180 8.03 8.15 45.49
C ASN A 180 9.19 9.13 45.38
N VAL A 181 9.60 9.41 44.14
CA VAL A 181 10.72 10.28 43.81
C VAL A 181 10.20 11.44 42.99
N ALA A 182 10.21 12.63 43.59
CA ALA A 182 9.83 13.86 42.91
C ALA A 182 11.03 14.43 42.15
N ILE A 183 10.80 14.90 40.93
CA ILE A 183 11.82 15.48 40.06
C ILE A 183 11.34 16.86 39.63
N LEU A 184 12.25 17.83 39.66
CA LEU A 184 12.10 19.13 39.03
C LEU A 184 13.00 19.17 37.81
N GLY A 185 12.41 19.31 36.63
CA GLY A 185 13.16 19.54 35.42
C GLY A 185 13.56 21.01 35.25
N ASP A 186 14.48 21.25 34.33
CA ASP A 186 14.91 22.58 33.93
C ASP A 186 14.41 22.85 32.50
N SER A 187 13.59 23.89 32.35
CA SER A 187 13.05 24.34 31.07
C SER A 187 14.11 24.76 30.05
N PHE A 188 15.37 24.98 30.46
CA PHE A 188 16.47 25.42 29.60
C PHE A 188 17.37 24.30 29.07
N TYR A 189 17.19 23.04 29.51
CA TYR A 189 18.09 21.93 29.15
C TYR A 189 18.12 21.61 27.64
N GLU A 190 17.01 21.82 26.92
CA GLU A 190 16.96 21.61 25.46
C GLU A 190 17.71 22.70 24.65
N GLN A 191 18.06 23.83 25.27
CA GLN A 191 18.64 24.99 24.57
C GLN A 191 20.16 25.12 24.72
N ASP A 192 20.76 24.49 25.73
CA ASP A 192 22.22 24.48 25.92
C ASP A 192 22.68 23.17 26.63
N PRO A 193 23.28 22.21 25.88
CA PRO A 193 23.82 20.96 26.44
C PRO A 193 24.97 21.17 27.43
N SER A 194 25.52 22.38 27.54
CA SER A 194 26.57 22.75 28.49
C SER A 194 26.04 23.41 29.77
N SER A 195 24.71 23.56 29.91
CA SER A 195 24.07 24.07 31.13
C SER A 195 24.40 23.18 32.34
N VAL A 196 24.80 23.80 33.45
CA VAL A 196 25.27 23.13 34.68
C VAL A 196 24.12 22.53 35.51
N PHE A 197 22.88 22.58 35.03
CA PHE A 197 21.69 22.19 35.80
C PHE A 197 20.94 21.01 35.13
N ALA A 198 21.29 19.80 35.57
CA ALA A 198 20.54 18.57 35.30
C ALA A 198 19.21 18.52 36.10
N PRO A 199 18.17 17.76 35.67
CA PRO A 199 16.93 17.60 36.42
C PRO A 199 17.21 17.23 37.88
N LYS A 200 16.66 18.05 38.78
CA LYS A 200 16.94 17.97 40.19
C LYS A 200 16.00 16.97 40.84
N VAL A 201 16.54 15.80 41.15
CA VAL A 201 15.85 14.81 41.96
C VAL A 201 15.75 15.32 43.39
N LEU A 202 14.53 15.43 43.90
CA LEU A 202 14.26 15.86 45.26
C LEU A 202 14.44 14.71 46.27
N PRO A 203 14.49 14.99 47.59
CA PRO A 203 14.57 13.94 48.59
C PRO A 203 13.50 12.85 48.39
N ILE A 204 13.93 11.60 48.44
CA ILE A 204 13.07 10.43 48.24
C ILE A 204 12.12 10.31 49.42
N SER A 205 10.84 10.04 49.16
CA SER A 205 9.84 9.81 50.18
C SER A 205 9.34 8.36 50.10
N GLU A 206 9.18 7.72 51.25
CA GLU A 206 8.76 6.33 51.37
C GLU A 206 7.32 6.26 51.88
N ILE A 207 6.53 5.31 51.39
CA ILE A 207 5.27 4.95 52.02
C ILE A 207 5.52 3.84 53.04
N ASP A 208 5.40 4.17 54.32
CA ASP A 208 5.61 3.22 55.41
C ASP A 208 4.33 2.45 55.70
N PHE A 209 4.39 1.14 55.45
CA PHE A 209 3.33 0.17 55.71
C PHE A 209 3.54 -0.61 57.03
N SER A 210 4.55 -0.26 57.85
CA SER A 210 4.90 -1.02 59.07
C SER A 210 3.79 -1.11 60.11
N ASN A 211 2.86 -0.14 60.10
CA ASN A 211 1.70 -0.11 61.00
C ASN A 211 0.43 -0.72 60.38
N LEU A 212 0.50 -1.23 59.14
CA LEU A 212 -0.61 -1.88 58.47
C LEU A 212 -0.80 -3.31 59.01
N PRO A 213 -2.03 -3.75 59.32
CA PRO A 213 -2.30 -5.14 59.71
C PRO A 213 -1.78 -6.14 58.68
N THR A 214 -1.24 -7.27 59.16
CA THR A 214 -0.64 -8.31 58.31
C THR A 214 -1.62 -8.94 57.31
N GLU A 215 -2.92 -8.83 57.56
CA GLU A 215 -3.98 -9.33 56.67
C GLU A 215 -4.25 -8.41 55.48
N LEU A 216 -3.78 -7.15 55.51
CA LEU A 216 -3.97 -6.20 54.42
C LEU A 216 -2.73 -6.15 53.53
N PRO A 217 -2.89 -6.14 52.19
CA PRO A 217 -1.75 -5.98 51.30
C PRO A 217 -1.14 -4.59 51.47
N PRO A 218 0.21 -4.47 51.40
CA PRO A 218 0.89 -3.20 51.61
C PRO A 218 0.74 -2.33 50.36
N ILE A 219 -0.45 -1.80 50.08
CA ILE A 219 -0.81 -0.93 48.95
C ILE A 219 -1.59 0.28 49.45
N VAL A 220 -1.56 1.38 48.69
CA VAL A 220 -2.34 2.58 49.01
C VAL A 220 -3.72 2.50 48.33
N THR A 221 -4.71 1.97 49.04
CA THR A 221 -6.10 1.88 48.58
C THR A 221 -6.76 3.26 48.53
N TYR A 222 -7.92 3.37 47.88
CA TYR A 222 -8.71 4.62 47.89
C TYR A 222 -8.97 5.13 49.32
N ASN A 223 -9.36 4.23 50.24
CA ASN A 223 -9.57 4.57 51.64
C ASN A 223 -8.29 5.04 52.34
N GLY A 224 -7.17 4.36 52.07
CA GLY A 224 -5.84 4.75 52.57
C GLY A 224 -5.39 6.13 52.12
N LYS A 225 -5.97 6.68 51.05
CA LYS A 225 -5.63 7.98 50.49
C LYS A 225 -6.63 9.08 50.83
N TRP A 226 -7.94 8.77 50.85
CA TRP A 226 -9.00 9.78 50.86
C TRP A 226 -9.95 9.73 52.05
N VAL A 227 -9.86 8.72 52.91
CA VAL A 227 -10.78 8.53 54.04
C VAL A 227 -10.01 8.64 55.36
N PRO A 228 -9.90 9.84 55.97
CA PRO A 228 -9.06 10.09 57.15
C PRO A 228 -9.39 9.21 58.36
N GLU A 229 -10.66 8.81 58.50
CA GLU A 229 -11.10 7.96 59.61
C GLU A 229 -10.68 6.50 59.45
N SER A 230 -10.37 6.05 58.22
CA SER A 230 -10.06 4.67 57.91
C SER A 230 -8.79 4.18 58.62
N LEU A 231 -8.75 2.87 58.91
CA LEU A 231 -7.55 2.23 59.46
C LEU A 231 -6.38 2.35 58.47
N GLU A 232 -6.65 2.15 57.17
CA GLU A 232 -5.67 2.20 56.09
C GLU A 232 -4.98 3.57 56.02
N TYR A 233 -5.73 4.67 56.16
CA TYR A 233 -5.20 6.03 56.14
C TYR A 233 -4.33 6.32 57.37
N LYS A 234 -4.76 5.87 58.55
CA LYS A 234 -4.01 6.08 59.80
C LYS A 234 -2.74 5.25 59.89
N ALA A 235 -2.76 4.04 59.30
CA ALA A 235 -1.68 3.07 59.31
C ALA A 235 -0.63 3.30 58.22
N THR A 236 -1.01 3.95 57.11
CA THR A 236 -0.11 4.20 55.97
C THR A 236 0.40 5.63 56.03
N LYS A 237 1.68 5.83 56.38
CA LYS A 237 2.25 7.17 56.54
C LYS A 237 3.45 7.40 55.62
N PRO A 238 3.52 8.55 54.93
CA PRO A 238 4.70 8.91 54.16
C PRO A 238 5.85 9.36 55.09
N ILE A 239 7.07 8.89 54.84
CA ILE A 239 8.31 9.30 55.52
C ILE A 239 9.20 10.03 54.52
N CYS A 240 9.56 11.28 54.81
CA CYS A 240 10.42 12.11 53.96
C CYS A 240 11.44 12.92 54.80
N PRO A 241 12.75 12.84 54.52
CA PRO A 241 13.39 11.92 53.58
C PRO A 241 13.29 10.45 54.05
N ALA A 242 13.25 9.52 53.11
CA ALA A 242 13.22 8.08 53.38
C ALA A 242 14.49 7.62 54.12
N GLN A 243 14.34 6.65 55.02
CA GLN A 243 15.44 6.05 55.77
C GLN A 243 16.02 4.87 54.95
N ILE A 244 16.99 5.16 54.07
CA ILE A 244 17.58 4.19 53.12
C ILE A 244 19.10 4.31 53.03
N SER A 245 19.75 3.26 52.50
CA SER A 245 21.20 3.26 52.29
C SER A 245 21.59 4.24 51.16
N PRO A 246 22.79 4.85 51.20
CA PRO A 246 23.27 5.74 50.14
C PRO A 246 23.29 5.09 48.75
N LEU A 247 23.54 3.78 48.68
CA LEU A 247 23.58 3.02 47.43
C LEU A 247 22.17 2.85 46.83
N LEU A 248 21.17 2.54 47.66
CA LEU A 248 19.78 2.47 47.21
C LEU A 248 19.24 3.85 46.83
N GLU A 249 19.56 4.88 47.62
CA GLU A 249 19.19 6.27 47.31
C GLU A 249 19.75 6.72 45.96
N THR A 250 21.03 6.45 45.70
CA THR A 250 21.67 6.77 44.42
C THR A 250 21.00 6.04 43.27
N SER A 251 20.68 4.75 43.45
CA SER A 251 20.04 3.93 42.43
C SER A 251 18.64 4.44 42.08
N LEU A 252 17.81 4.74 43.10
CA LEU A 252 16.47 5.29 42.90
C LEU A 252 16.51 6.66 42.20
N LYS A 253 17.44 7.54 42.57
CA LYS A 253 17.60 8.84 41.89
C LYS A 253 17.98 8.67 40.42
N GLN A 254 18.94 7.80 40.13
CA GLN A 254 19.38 7.55 38.75
C GLN A 254 18.25 6.97 37.89
N ILE A 255 17.52 5.98 38.39
CA ILE A 255 16.41 5.37 37.66
C ILE A 255 15.30 6.39 37.48
N ALA A 256 14.95 7.18 38.49
CA ALA A 256 13.92 8.21 38.39
C ALA A 256 14.25 9.26 37.32
N THR A 257 15.50 9.76 37.29
CA THR A 257 15.96 10.68 36.23
C THR A 257 15.86 10.05 34.85
N ARG A 258 16.25 8.78 34.70
CA ARG A 258 16.14 8.08 33.41
C ARG A 258 14.68 7.91 32.99
N THR A 259 13.80 7.52 33.90
CA THR A 259 12.35 7.38 33.65
C THR A 259 11.73 8.71 33.25
N PHE A 260 12.10 9.80 33.92
CA PHE A 260 11.67 11.16 33.61
C PHE A 260 12.02 11.55 32.18
N HIS A 261 13.26 11.29 31.75
CA HIS A 261 13.69 11.55 30.37
C HIS A 261 13.03 10.62 29.36
N ALA A 262 12.92 9.32 29.66
CA ALA A 262 12.36 8.33 28.75
C ALA A 262 10.89 8.60 28.40
N LEU A 263 10.12 9.19 29.33
CA LEU A 263 8.73 9.58 29.12
C LEU A 263 8.55 11.02 28.61
N GLY A 264 9.65 11.74 28.34
CA GLY A 264 9.61 13.12 27.86
C GLY A 264 9.04 14.11 28.88
N CYS A 265 9.14 13.83 30.18
CA CYS A 265 8.76 14.78 31.22
C CYS A 265 9.71 15.98 31.18
N ARG A 266 9.16 17.20 31.35
CA ARG A 266 9.92 18.44 31.18
C ARG A 266 10.02 19.27 32.47
N ASP A 267 8.90 19.56 33.12
CA ASP A 267 8.86 20.58 34.18
C ASP A 267 8.97 19.96 35.58
N TYR A 268 8.09 19.03 35.89
CA TYR A 268 8.13 18.25 37.12
C TYR A 268 7.36 16.95 36.94
N ALA A 269 7.72 15.94 37.72
CA ALA A 269 6.98 14.69 37.77
C ALA A 269 7.26 13.97 39.10
N ARG A 270 6.47 12.93 39.36
CA ARG A 270 6.72 11.96 40.42
C ARG A 270 6.84 10.58 39.79
N VAL A 271 7.91 9.86 40.12
CA VAL A 271 8.11 8.46 39.72
C VAL A 271 7.93 7.60 40.97
N ASP A 272 7.03 6.62 40.90
CA ASP A 272 6.71 5.72 42.00
C ASP A 272 7.37 4.36 41.77
N PHE A 273 7.94 3.80 42.84
CA PHE A 273 8.79 2.61 42.81
C PHE A 273 8.35 1.56 43.81
N ARG A 274 8.56 0.29 43.45
CA ARG A 274 8.64 -0.83 44.41
C ARG A 274 10.05 -1.38 44.46
N VAL A 275 10.53 -1.67 45.66
CA VAL A 275 11.85 -2.27 45.89
C VAL A 275 11.70 -3.57 46.64
N THR A 276 12.15 -4.67 46.03
CA THR A 276 12.08 -6.02 46.62
C THR A 276 13.02 -6.16 47.82
N PRO A 277 12.86 -7.17 48.69
CA PRO A 277 13.81 -7.46 49.76
C PRO A 277 15.26 -7.69 49.28
N GLN A 278 15.44 -8.06 48.01
CA GLN A 278 16.75 -8.22 47.34
C GLN A 278 17.27 -6.91 46.72
N ASN A 279 16.64 -5.76 47.00
CA ASN A 279 16.94 -4.43 46.45
C ASN A 279 16.79 -4.31 44.93
N GLN A 280 15.91 -5.10 44.30
CA GLN A 280 15.55 -4.90 42.89
C GLN A 280 14.50 -3.78 42.80
N ILE A 281 14.72 -2.81 41.92
CA ILE A 281 13.92 -1.59 41.81
C ILE A 281 13.01 -1.69 40.59
N TYR A 282 11.71 -1.58 40.81
CA TYR A 282 10.67 -1.56 39.78
C TYR A 282 9.97 -0.21 39.75
N VAL A 283 9.86 0.42 38.58
CA VAL A 283 8.96 1.56 38.36
C VAL A 283 7.55 1.01 38.21
N ILE A 284 6.63 1.51 39.03
CA ILE A 284 5.24 1.05 39.06
C ILE A 284 4.25 2.10 38.55
N ASP A 285 4.60 3.39 38.64
CA ASP A 285 3.78 4.48 38.11
C ASP A 285 4.62 5.73 37.85
N VAL A 286 4.18 6.55 36.89
CA VAL A 286 4.78 7.87 36.62
C VAL A 286 3.68 8.89 36.49
N ASN A 287 3.66 9.84 37.41
CA ASN A 287 2.72 10.94 37.40
C ASN A 287 3.40 12.22 36.88
N PRO A 288 3.12 12.64 35.63
CA PRO A 288 3.70 13.85 35.05
C PRO A 288 3.07 15.14 35.58
N ASN A 289 1.98 15.05 36.36
CA ASN A 289 1.33 16.20 36.99
C ASN A 289 0.79 15.80 38.38
N PRO A 290 1.67 15.52 39.36
CA PRO A 290 1.25 15.04 40.67
C PRO A 290 0.51 16.12 41.46
N ASP A 291 -0.41 15.71 42.34
CA ASP A 291 -1.08 16.62 43.27
C ASP A 291 -0.05 17.46 44.06
N LEU A 292 -0.28 18.77 44.06
CA LEU A 292 0.54 19.81 44.68
C LEU A 292 -0.06 20.31 46.00
N SER A 293 -1.17 19.73 46.48
CA SER A 293 -1.78 20.06 47.75
C SER A 293 -0.78 19.90 48.91
N LYS A 294 -0.98 20.64 50.00
CA LYS A 294 -0.05 20.71 51.14
C LYS A 294 0.33 19.33 51.69
N GLU A 295 -0.58 18.38 51.56
CA GLU A 295 -0.48 17.03 52.11
C GLU A 295 -0.02 16.00 51.07
N ALA A 296 0.09 16.35 49.78
CA ALA A 296 0.45 15.43 48.70
C ALA A 296 1.95 15.13 48.59
N GLY A 297 2.26 13.98 47.98
CA GLY A 297 3.63 13.45 47.88
C GLY A 297 4.66 14.41 47.30
N PHE A 298 4.27 15.24 46.34
CA PHE A 298 5.17 16.20 45.71
C PHE A 298 5.44 17.43 46.60
N ASN A 299 4.42 18.03 47.20
CA ASN A 299 4.57 19.23 48.05
C ASN A 299 5.23 18.90 49.42
N ARG A 300 5.01 17.70 49.97
CA ARG A 300 5.70 17.24 51.20
C ARG A 300 7.21 17.34 51.09
N VAL A 301 7.76 17.05 49.90
CA VAL A 301 9.20 17.11 49.63
C VAL A 301 9.68 18.56 49.45
N ILE A 302 8.85 19.43 48.85
CA ILE A 302 9.15 20.86 48.63
C ILE A 302 9.18 21.65 49.95
N GLN A 303 8.33 21.32 50.93
CA GLN A 303 8.34 22.00 52.25
C GLN A 303 9.66 21.79 53.02
N PHE A 304 10.38 20.68 52.76
CA PHE A 304 11.70 20.42 53.33
C PHE A 304 12.79 21.32 52.73
N ILE A 305 12.54 21.90 51.54
CA ILE A 305 13.45 22.79 50.80
C ILE A 305 12.78 24.17 50.72
N LYS A 306 12.98 25.01 51.75
CA LYS A 306 12.32 26.32 51.98
C LYS A 306 12.30 27.33 50.81
N VAL A 307 12.94 27.07 49.68
CA VAL A 307 13.20 28.02 48.58
C VAL A 307 12.45 27.69 47.27
N VAL A 308 11.88 26.48 47.13
CA VAL A 308 11.54 25.96 45.79
C VAL A 308 10.11 26.28 45.32
N MET A 309 9.12 26.41 46.23
CA MET A 309 7.74 26.72 45.81
C MET A 309 7.60 28.12 45.21
N ILE A 310 8.42 29.08 45.68
CA ILE A 310 8.51 30.42 45.08
C ILE A 310 9.17 30.34 43.71
N MET A 311 10.20 29.51 43.48
CA MET A 311 10.82 29.33 42.15
C MET A 311 9.88 28.65 41.14
N VAL A 312 9.15 27.61 41.54
CA VAL A 312 8.13 26.96 40.70
C VAL A 312 6.95 27.90 40.43
N LEU A 313 6.56 28.73 41.38
CA LEU A 313 5.50 29.72 41.15
C LEU A 313 6.01 30.99 40.43
N THR A 314 7.28 31.39 40.55
CA THR A 314 7.83 32.57 39.86
C THR A 314 8.26 32.27 38.42
N SER A 315 8.57 31.01 38.08
CA SER A 315 8.65 30.58 36.68
C SER A 315 7.29 30.57 35.98
N PHE A 316 6.19 30.55 36.75
CA PHE A 316 4.80 30.64 36.27
C PHE A 316 4.15 32.03 36.46
N VAL A 317 4.74 32.91 37.28
CA VAL A 317 4.17 34.21 37.67
C VAL A 317 5.17 35.32 37.41
N GLY A 318 5.45 35.57 36.15
CA GLY A 318 5.34 36.93 35.64
C GLY A 318 4.56 36.75 34.35
N THR A 319 3.33 37.20 34.21
CA THR A 319 2.95 38.61 34.09
C THR A 319 1.50 38.77 34.53
N SER A 320 1.27 39.39 35.68
CA SER A 320 -0.08 39.85 36.02
C SER A 320 -0.05 41.14 36.84
N CYS A 321 0.16 42.26 36.15
CA CYS A 321 -0.40 43.54 36.58
C CYS A 321 -0.98 44.28 35.38
N GLY A 322 -2.28 44.58 35.44
CA GLY A 322 -2.87 45.73 34.75
C GLY A 322 -4.16 45.49 33.95
N GLY A 323 -5.31 45.84 34.54
CA GLY A 323 -6.38 46.54 33.84
C GLY A 323 -7.59 45.70 33.39
N GLY A 324 -8.77 46.02 33.92
CA GLY A 324 -10.05 45.36 33.60
C GLY A 324 -10.45 45.49 32.13
N SER A 325 -10.06 44.51 31.33
CA SER A 325 -10.57 44.31 29.98
C SER A 325 -11.20 42.92 29.83
N SER A 326 -11.88 42.67 28.71
CA SER A 326 -12.58 41.40 28.40
C SER A 326 -11.71 40.16 28.63
N VAL A 327 -10.39 40.32 28.53
CA VAL A 327 -9.33 39.33 28.81
C VAL A 327 -9.44 38.73 30.20
N SER A 328 -9.63 39.54 31.24
CA SER A 328 -9.70 39.07 32.64
C SER A 328 -10.96 38.22 32.92
N THR A 329 -12.08 38.57 32.28
CA THR A 329 -13.34 37.84 32.40
C THR A 329 -13.30 36.55 31.59
N ALA A 330 -12.73 36.60 30.39
CA ALA A 330 -12.53 35.44 29.54
C ALA A 330 -11.59 34.42 30.20
N GLU A 331 -10.48 34.88 30.80
CA GLU A 331 -9.56 34.03 31.54
C GLU A 331 -10.26 33.26 32.68
N LYS A 332 -11.17 33.93 33.43
CA LYS A 332 -11.98 33.28 34.46
C LYS A 332 -12.91 32.21 33.89
N GLN A 333 -13.45 32.39 32.69
CA GLN A 333 -14.29 31.37 32.03
C GLN A 333 -13.45 30.20 31.54
N MET A 334 -12.27 30.45 30.97
CA MET A 334 -11.35 29.40 30.54
C MET A 334 -10.88 28.54 31.72
N LYS A 335 -10.59 29.16 32.89
CA LYS A 335 -10.27 28.42 34.14
C LYS A 335 -11.41 27.53 34.63
N LYS A 336 -12.65 27.79 34.22
CA LYS A 336 -13.83 26.96 34.49
C LYS A 336 -14.12 25.92 33.40
N GLY A 337 -13.26 25.81 32.38
CA GLY A 337 -13.48 24.94 31.22
C GLY A 337 -14.46 25.50 30.18
N ASN A 338 -14.97 26.72 30.36
CA ASN A 338 -15.99 27.31 29.48
C ASN A 338 -15.34 28.10 28.32
N ASN A 339 -14.58 27.42 27.45
CA ASN A 339 -13.80 28.10 26.41
C ASN A 339 -14.68 28.77 25.34
N LYS A 340 -15.84 28.20 24.97
CA LYS A 340 -16.81 28.84 24.06
C LYS A 340 -17.28 30.21 24.58
N LYS A 341 -17.60 30.29 25.87
CA LYS A 341 -18.03 31.54 26.51
C LYS A 341 -16.88 32.56 26.59
N ALA A 342 -15.65 32.08 26.78
CA ALA A 342 -14.46 32.93 26.72
C ALA A 342 -14.23 33.52 25.31
N ILE A 343 -14.45 32.71 24.26
CA ILE A 343 -14.38 33.15 22.85
C ILE A 343 -15.41 34.25 22.57
N GLU A 344 -16.65 34.09 23.04
CA GLU A 344 -17.69 35.11 22.90
C GLU A 344 -17.29 36.43 23.56
N ILE A 345 -16.85 36.37 24.82
CA ILE A 345 -16.42 37.54 25.60
C ILE A 345 -15.24 38.26 24.94
N LEU A 346 -14.25 37.51 24.45
CA LEU A 346 -13.08 38.08 23.78
C LEU A 346 -13.44 38.69 22.42
N ASN A 347 -14.30 38.04 21.63
CA ASN A 347 -14.73 38.58 20.34
C ASN A 347 -15.58 39.86 20.50
N GLU A 348 -16.44 39.93 21.52
CA GLU A 348 -17.17 41.16 21.84
C GLU A 348 -16.22 42.26 22.35
N GLY A 349 -15.26 41.91 23.20
CA GLY A 349 -14.22 42.84 23.67
C GLY A 349 -13.37 43.41 22.55
N ILE A 350 -12.94 42.56 21.60
CA ILE A 350 -12.14 42.93 20.43
C ILE A 350 -12.91 43.83 19.46
N LYS A 351 -14.24 43.69 19.36
CA LYS A 351 -15.08 44.63 18.59
C LYS A 351 -15.17 46.01 19.25
N GLY A 352 -14.89 46.10 20.55
CA GLY A 352 -14.90 47.33 21.33
C GLY A 352 -13.51 47.77 21.75
N GLN A 353 -13.25 47.73 23.06
CA GLN A 353 -12.11 48.37 23.72
C GLN A 353 -10.78 47.61 23.55
N ASP A 354 -10.83 46.32 23.19
CA ASP A 354 -9.65 45.44 23.08
C ASP A 354 -9.14 45.25 21.64
N SER A 355 -9.62 46.05 20.68
CA SER A 355 -9.29 45.92 19.24
C SER A 355 -7.79 46.03 18.91
N THR A 356 -7.02 46.70 19.77
CA THR A 356 -5.55 46.86 19.65
C THR A 356 -4.78 46.15 20.77
N ASN A 357 -5.46 45.32 21.58
CA ASN A 357 -4.85 44.66 22.73
C ASN A 357 -4.23 43.31 22.32
N PRO A 358 -2.89 43.18 22.22
CA PRO A 358 -2.26 41.93 21.80
C PRO A 358 -2.56 40.76 22.75
N LYS A 359 -2.84 41.04 24.04
CA LYS A 359 -3.24 40.00 25.01
C LYS A 359 -4.62 39.43 24.71
N ALA A 360 -5.56 40.24 24.24
CA ALA A 360 -6.90 39.75 23.90
C ALA A 360 -6.85 38.73 22.75
N PHE A 361 -6.03 39.01 21.73
CA PHE A 361 -5.80 38.06 20.63
C PHE A 361 -5.02 36.81 21.08
N ALA A 362 -4.07 36.93 22.02
CA ALA A 362 -3.37 35.77 22.58
C ALA A 362 -4.31 34.84 23.39
N PHE A 363 -5.16 35.40 24.24
CA PHE A 363 -6.17 34.63 24.99
C PHE A 363 -7.24 34.04 24.07
N LEU A 364 -7.64 34.77 23.01
CA LEU A 364 -8.58 34.28 22.01
C LEU A 364 -8.00 33.06 21.28
N ALA A 365 -6.70 33.11 20.95
CA ALA A 365 -6.02 31.97 20.37
C ALA A 365 -5.98 30.75 21.29
N ARG A 366 -5.71 30.95 22.58
CA ARG A 366 -5.72 29.87 23.58
C ARG A 366 -7.10 29.24 23.71
N ALA A 367 -8.15 30.04 23.69
CA ALA A 367 -9.52 29.56 23.75
C ALA A 367 -9.92 28.78 22.48
N TYR A 368 -9.56 29.28 21.29
CA TYR A 368 -9.75 28.55 20.04
C TYR A 368 -8.94 27.25 19.98
N TYR A 369 -7.71 27.24 20.50
CA TYR A 369 -6.87 26.05 20.59
C TYR A 369 -7.52 24.98 21.48
N ALA A 370 -8.05 25.37 22.64
CA ALA A 370 -8.75 24.47 23.55
C ALA A 370 -10.05 23.88 22.94
N GLU A 371 -10.73 24.63 22.08
CA GLU A 371 -11.89 24.17 21.29
C GLU A 371 -11.50 23.43 19.99
N ARG A 372 -10.20 23.14 19.79
CA ARG A 372 -9.64 22.48 18.60
C ARG A 372 -9.88 23.26 17.28
N ASN A 373 -10.13 24.56 17.36
CA ASN A 373 -10.24 25.45 16.22
C ASN A 373 -8.87 26.07 15.88
N TYR A 374 -7.98 25.25 15.35
CA TYR A 374 -6.56 25.59 15.18
C TYR A 374 -6.31 26.71 14.15
N GLU A 375 -7.16 26.86 13.13
CA GLU A 375 -7.03 27.93 12.13
C GLU A 375 -7.30 29.31 12.73
N MET A 376 -8.39 29.43 13.50
CA MET A 376 -8.71 30.67 14.21
C MET A 376 -7.70 30.95 15.33
N ALA A 377 -7.17 29.90 15.98
CA ALA A 377 -6.10 30.04 16.96
C ALA A 377 -4.82 30.60 16.34
N ALA A 378 -4.39 30.05 15.20
CA ALA A 378 -3.21 30.52 14.47
C ALA A 378 -3.36 31.97 13.97
N SER A 379 -4.53 32.32 13.39
CA SER A 379 -4.81 33.68 12.93
C SER A 379 -4.77 34.70 14.08
N SER A 380 -5.32 34.33 15.24
CA SER A 380 -5.32 35.20 16.42
C SER A 380 -3.91 35.40 16.98
N ILE A 381 -3.05 34.38 16.94
CA ILE A 381 -1.63 34.49 17.35
C ILE A 381 -0.85 35.37 16.39
N ALA A 382 -1.02 35.19 15.08
CA ALA A 382 -0.35 35.99 14.07
C ALA A 382 -0.67 37.49 14.27
N LYS A 383 -1.94 37.81 14.55
CA LYS A 383 -2.35 39.18 14.91
C LYS A 383 -1.72 39.66 16.22
N ALA A 384 -1.71 38.83 17.26
CA ALA A 384 -1.09 39.18 18.55
C ALA A 384 0.40 39.51 18.39
N LYS A 385 1.16 38.70 17.63
CA LYS A 385 2.58 38.95 17.34
C LYS A 385 2.79 40.18 16.46
N GLY A 386 1.99 40.36 15.41
CA GLY A 386 2.05 41.55 14.55
C GLY A 386 1.78 42.86 15.31
N MET A 387 1.06 42.78 16.44
CA MET A 387 0.79 43.90 17.35
C MET A 387 1.86 44.08 18.44
N GLY A 388 2.98 43.36 18.39
CA GLY A 388 4.12 43.56 19.30
C GLY A 388 4.00 42.89 20.67
N LEU A 389 3.26 41.79 20.79
CA LEU A 389 3.26 40.96 22.01
C LEU A 389 4.73 40.62 22.39
N SER A 390 5.15 40.97 23.61
CA SER A 390 6.52 40.81 24.09
C SER A 390 6.56 40.56 25.61
N GLY A 391 7.69 40.10 26.14
CA GLY A 391 7.86 39.78 27.57
C GLY A 391 7.28 38.42 27.96
N ASN A 392 7.00 38.21 29.26
CA ASN A 392 6.62 36.89 29.79
C ASN A 392 5.24 36.37 29.29
N ASP A 393 4.36 37.24 28.79
CA ASP A 393 3.11 36.77 28.15
C ASP A 393 3.39 35.99 26.84
N LEU A 394 4.57 36.18 26.23
CA LEU A 394 5.03 35.45 25.05
C LEU A 394 5.56 34.05 25.43
N SER A 395 6.27 33.92 26.57
CA SER A 395 6.88 32.66 27.00
C SER A 395 5.83 31.62 27.41
N ASP A 396 4.77 32.04 28.11
CA ASP A 396 3.65 31.15 28.48
C ASP A 396 2.91 30.60 27.25
N MET A 397 2.94 31.36 26.15
CA MET A 397 2.28 31.02 24.91
C MET A 397 3.21 30.32 23.91
N GLU A 398 4.51 30.24 24.18
CA GLU A 398 5.51 29.71 23.24
C GLU A 398 5.32 28.22 22.95
N ILE A 399 4.85 27.45 23.94
CA ILE A 399 4.48 26.03 23.75
C ILE A 399 3.29 25.89 22.80
N ILE A 400 2.27 26.74 22.98
CA ILE A 400 1.10 26.79 22.11
C ILE A 400 1.53 27.30 20.72
N PHE A 401 2.48 28.23 20.64
CA PHE A 401 3.04 28.73 19.38
C PHE A 401 3.81 27.64 18.65
N ASN A 402 4.57 26.80 19.34
CA ASN A 402 5.32 25.68 18.75
C ASN A 402 4.39 24.57 18.28
N ALA A 403 3.41 24.20 19.11
CA ALA A 403 2.39 23.23 18.76
C ALA A 403 1.55 23.70 17.56
N LEU A 404 1.10 24.96 17.57
CA LEU A 404 0.32 25.53 16.46
C LEU A 404 1.17 25.76 15.22
N TRP A 405 2.41 26.21 15.36
CA TRP A 405 3.34 26.32 14.23
C TRP A 405 3.51 24.97 13.55
N GLY A 406 3.75 23.91 14.32
CA GLY A 406 3.83 22.52 13.85
C GLY A 406 2.55 22.05 13.16
N ILE A 407 1.38 22.32 13.74
CA ILE A 407 0.08 21.96 13.14
C ILE A 407 -0.15 22.72 11.83
N VAL A 408 0.12 24.03 11.79
CA VAL A 408 -0.13 24.89 10.63
C VAL A 408 0.83 24.59 9.49
N ILE A 409 2.13 24.39 9.78
CA ILE A 409 3.11 24.05 8.75
C ILE A 409 2.86 22.65 8.19
N ASN A 410 2.48 21.68 9.03
CA ASN A 410 2.12 20.34 8.57
C ASN A 410 0.84 20.36 7.71
N ASN A 411 -0.17 21.14 8.10
CA ASN A 411 -1.38 21.32 7.28
C ASN A 411 -1.03 21.96 5.93
N ALA A 412 -0.15 22.96 5.93
CA ALA A 412 0.32 23.57 4.69
C ALA A 412 1.06 22.57 3.77
N ILE A 413 1.91 21.72 4.33
CA ILE A 413 2.61 20.65 3.61
C ILE A 413 1.61 19.63 3.04
N VAL A 414 0.60 19.22 3.82
CA VAL A 414 -0.44 18.29 3.35
C VAL A 414 -1.22 18.90 2.18
N LYS A 415 -1.67 20.16 2.29
CA LYS A 415 -2.38 20.87 1.22
C LYS A 415 -1.50 21.05 -0.02
N TYR A 416 -0.23 21.38 0.16
CA TYR A 416 0.76 21.46 -0.92
C TYR A 416 0.93 20.12 -1.64
N ASN A 417 1.06 19.02 -0.90
CA ASN A 417 1.18 17.68 -1.46
C ASN A 417 -0.09 17.24 -2.20
N GLN A 418 -1.28 17.52 -1.65
CA GLN A 418 -2.55 17.28 -2.31
C GLN A 418 -2.66 18.07 -3.62
N ALA A 419 -2.24 19.34 -3.62
CA ALA A 419 -2.21 20.14 -4.84
C ALA A 419 -1.23 19.56 -5.88
N LEU A 420 -0.06 19.06 -5.47
CA LEU A 420 0.88 18.38 -6.35
C LEU A 420 0.27 17.11 -6.97
N GLU A 421 -0.44 16.30 -6.17
CA GLU A 421 -1.16 15.12 -6.66
C GLU A 421 -2.24 15.50 -7.67
N MET A 422 -3.02 16.56 -7.40
CA MET A 422 -4.04 17.06 -8.33
C MET A 422 -3.44 17.60 -9.62
N ILE A 423 -2.28 18.27 -9.57
CA ILE A 423 -1.55 18.72 -10.76
C ILE A 423 -1.05 17.53 -11.58
N ARG A 424 -0.48 16.50 -10.93
CA ARG A 424 -0.06 15.26 -11.59
C ARG A 424 -1.24 14.54 -12.24
N GLY A 425 -2.42 14.59 -11.61
CA GLY A 425 -3.69 14.08 -12.14
C GLY A 425 -4.42 15.01 -13.13
N GLY A 426 -3.78 16.08 -13.62
CA GLY A 426 -4.33 16.96 -14.67
C GLY A 426 -5.38 18.00 -14.22
N LYS A 427 -5.67 18.11 -12.92
CA LYS A 427 -6.69 19.02 -12.34
C LYS A 427 -6.08 20.35 -11.88
N LYS A 428 -5.33 21.03 -12.77
CA LYS A 428 -4.59 22.27 -12.44
C LYS A 428 -5.47 23.39 -11.85
N GLU A 429 -6.69 23.57 -12.36
CA GLU A 429 -7.59 24.66 -11.93
C GLU A 429 -8.10 24.46 -10.50
N GLN A 430 -8.42 23.21 -10.12
CA GLN A 430 -8.83 22.86 -8.75
C GLN A 430 -7.64 22.90 -7.77
N ALA A 431 -6.44 22.54 -8.24
CA ALA A 431 -5.22 22.64 -7.45
C ALA A 431 -4.86 24.09 -7.10
N SER A 432 -5.25 25.08 -7.91
CA SER A 432 -4.96 26.50 -7.65
C SER A 432 -5.53 26.97 -6.30
N SER A 433 -6.78 26.61 -5.99
CA SER A 433 -7.42 26.98 -4.72
C SER A 433 -6.72 26.35 -3.51
N LEU A 434 -6.24 25.12 -3.66
CA LEU A 434 -5.47 24.44 -2.60
C LEU A 434 -4.07 25.03 -2.44
N LEU A 435 -3.41 25.43 -3.53
CA LEU A 435 -2.12 26.15 -3.46
C LEU A 435 -2.27 27.52 -2.79
N ASP A 436 -3.37 28.23 -3.04
CA ASP A 436 -3.67 29.50 -2.35
C ASP A 436 -3.90 29.27 -0.85
N SER A 437 -4.62 28.20 -0.49
CA SER A 437 -4.80 27.81 0.92
C SER A 437 -3.50 27.38 1.59
N ALA A 438 -2.65 26.62 0.89
CA ALA A 438 -1.34 26.22 1.36
C ALA A 438 -0.45 27.44 1.58
N GLN A 439 -0.39 28.35 0.59
CA GLN A 439 0.37 29.61 0.69
C GLN A 439 -0.04 30.41 1.93
N ALA A 440 -1.34 30.65 2.14
CA ALA A 440 -1.85 31.39 3.30
C ALA A 440 -1.48 30.70 4.63
N SER A 441 -1.49 29.37 4.66
CA SER A 441 -1.10 28.59 5.85
C SER A 441 0.40 28.72 6.14
N VAL A 442 1.26 28.68 5.11
CA VAL A 442 2.71 28.87 5.28
C VAL A 442 3.04 30.32 5.69
N GLU A 443 2.40 31.32 5.10
CA GLU A 443 2.58 32.73 5.49
C GLU A 443 2.18 32.98 6.95
N THR A 444 1.11 32.32 7.41
CA THR A 444 0.71 32.31 8.81
C THR A 444 1.78 31.64 9.69
N SER A 445 2.33 30.50 9.26
CA SER A 445 3.43 29.81 9.95
C SER A 445 4.69 30.69 10.07
N ILE A 446 5.08 31.39 9.01
CA ILE A 446 6.22 32.33 9.02
C ILE A 446 5.95 33.50 9.96
N THR A 447 4.72 34.01 10.02
CA THR A 447 4.35 35.06 10.99
C THR A 447 4.49 34.57 12.44
N ILE A 448 4.18 33.29 12.69
CA ILE A 448 4.33 32.66 14.00
C ILE A 448 5.81 32.39 14.33
N ARG A 449 6.62 31.88 13.40
CA ARG A 449 8.05 31.57 13.56
C ARG A 449 8.85 32.12 12.37
N PRO A 450 9.21 33.41 12.39
CA PRO A 450 9.98 34.04 11.30
C PRO A 450 11.47 33.62 11.31
N ASP A 451 11.93 33.02 12.39
CA ASP A 451 13.26 32.42 12.57
C ASP A 451 13.39 31.04 11.91
N SER A 452 12.27 30.38 11.62
CA SER A 452 12.26 29.01 11.08
C SER A 452 12.40 28.99 9.55
N THR A 453 13.50 28.43 9.04
CA THR A 453 13.75 28.25 7.60
C THR A 453 12.76 27.31 6.91
N LEU A 454 12.13 26.39 7.63
CA LEU A 454 11.15 25.45 7.08
C LEU A 454 9.94 26.16 6.43
N GLY A 455 9.46 27.25 7.03
CA GLY A 455 8.35 28.02 6.46
C GLY A 455 8.73 28.64 5.11
N TYR A 456 9.93 29.24 5.04
CA TYR A 456 10.41 29.88 3.81
C TYR A 456 10.68 28.85 2.69
N THR A 457 11.25 27.70 3.01
CA THR A 457 11.50 26.63 2.01
C THR A 457 10.20 26.02 1.48
N VAL A 458 9.20 25.77 2.33
CA VAL A 458 7.88 25.29 1.88
C VAL A 458 7.16 26.36 1.05
N LEU A 459 7.24 27.64 1.42
CA LEU A 459 6.66 28.73 0.63
C LEU A 459 7.31 28.87 -0.75
N ALA A 460 8.64 28.72 -0.84
CA ALA A 460 9.35 28.73 -2.10
C ALA A 460 8.88 27.59 -3.02
N ASN A 461 8.68 26.39 -2.48
CA ASN A 461 8.13 25.25 -3.22
C ASN A 461 6.70 25.50 -3.74
N VAL A 462 5.84 26.15 -2.94
CA VAL A 462 4.50 26.59 -3.39
C VAL A 462 4.62 27.57 -4.56
N TYR A 463 5.51 28.55 -4.49
CA TYR A 463 5.72 29.51 -5.57
C TYR A 463 6.29 28.87 -6.84
N VAL A 464 7.19 27.88 -6.73
CA VAL A 464 7.69 27.12 -7.89
C VAL A 464 6.54 26.42 -8.62
N VAL A 465 5.62 25.78 -7.89
CA VAL A 465 4.46 25.09 -8.49
C VAL A 465 3.46 26.07 -9.12
N LYS A 466 3.34 27.28 -8.55
CA LYS A 466 2.56 28.39 -9.14
C LYS A 466 3.29 29.10 -10.28
N GLU A 467 4.45 28.61 -10.70
CA GLU A 467 5.31 29.17 -11.75
C GLU A 467 5.79 30.61 -11.45
N GLN A 468 5.90 30.98 -10.16
CA GLN A 468 6.37 32.28 -9.67
C GLN A 468 7.84 32.20 -9.19
N PHE A 469 8.75 31.90 -10.12
CA PHE A 469 10.13 31.54 -9.81
C PHE A 469 10.95 32.68 -9.17
N GLU A 470 10.72 33.93 -9.56
CA GLU A 470 11.41 35.10 -8.99
C GLU A 470 11.05 35.30 -7.52
N LYS A 471 9.78 35.11 -7.15
CA LYS A 471 9.33 35.17 -5.76
C LYS A 471 9.89 34.02 -4.93
N ALA A 472 9.94 32.82 -5.50
CA ALA A 472 10.55 31.67 -4.84
C ALA A 472 12.04 31.93 -4.53
N ALA A 473 12.77 32.51 -5.48
CA ALA A 473 14.15 32.92 -5.28
C ALA A 473 14.32 34.03 -4.21
N GLU A 474 13.42 35.02 -4.18
CA GLU A 474 13.44 36.07 -3.16
C GLU A 474 13.23 35.50 -1.74
N ILE A 475 12.27 34.59 -1.58
CA ILE A 475 11.96 33.94 -0.30
C ILE A 475 13.13 33.09 0.21
N LEU A 476 13.79 32.34 -0.67
CA LEU A 476 14.97 31.56 -0.29
C LEU A 476 16.17 32.44 0.06
N ASN A 477 16.37 33.58 -0.62
CA ASN A 477 17.37 34.56 -0.21
C ASN A 477 17.07 35.13 1.20
N LYS A 478 15.79 35.39 1.52
CA LYS A 478 15.39 35.76 2.88
C LYS A 478 15.72 34.65 3.89
N SER A 479 15.42 33.39 3.55
CA SER A 479 15.76 32.22 4.37
C SER A 479 17.25 32.14 4.68
N ILE A 480 18.11 32.32 3.66
CA ILE A 480 19.57 32.32 3.81
C ILE A 480 20.05 33.48 4.70
N ASN A 481 19.42 34.65 4.60
CA ASN A 481 19.78 35.78 5.46
C ASN A 481 19.38 35.56 6.92
N ILE A 482 18.26 34.88 7.16
CA ILE A 482 17.76 34.53 8.50
C ILE A 482 18.65 33.46 9.13
N ASN A 483 18.94 32.39 8.40
CA ASN A 483 19.85 31.34 8.82
C ASN A 483 20.87 31.02 7.73
N PRO A 484 22.05 31.67 7.78
CA PRO A 484 23.11 31.41 6.82
C PRO A 484 23.69 29.99 6.88
N ASN A 485 23.36 29.18 7.90
CA ASN A 485 23.84 27.82 8.06
C ASN A 485 22.89 26.77 7.45
N ASP A 486 21.77 27.20 6.86
CA ASP A 486 20.84 26.31 6.17
C ASP A 486 21.30 26.02 4.74
N LEU A 487 22.06 24.93 4.57
CA LEU A 487 22.51 24.43 3.27
C LEU A 487 21.35 24.20 2.30
N GLN A 488 20.19 23.74 2.78
CA GLN A 488 19.07 23.36 1.92
C GLN A 488 18.52 24.57 1.16
N SER A 489 18.50 25.75 1.80
CA SER A 489 18.09 27.00 1.15
C SER A 489 19.05 27.40 0.02
N TYR A 490 20.36 27.18 0.16
CA TYR A 490 21.33 27.44 -0.92
C TYR A 490 21.12 26.50 -2.12
N ILE A 491 20.90 25.20 -1.87
CA ILE A 491 20.66 24.19 -2.90
C ILE A 491 19.34 24.43 -3.64
N GLN A 492 18.26 24.72 -2.92
CA GLN A 492 16.97 25.02 -3.56
C GLN A 492 17.05 26.30 -4.39
N LEU A 493 17.74 27.33 -3.89
CA LEU A 493 17.93 28.57 -4.64
C LEU A 493 18.70 28.32 -5.93
N SER A 494 19.82 27.58 -5.87
CA SER A 494 20.57 27.24 -7.09
C SER A 494 19.75 26.43 -8.08
N ASN A 495 18.91 25.50 -7.62
CA ASN A 495 18.03 24.71 -8.49
C ASN A 495 17.03 25.60 -9.23
N ILE A 496 16.43 26.57 -8.54
CA ILE A 496 15.49 27.50 -9.18
C ILE A 496 16.19 28.33 -10.26
N TYR A 497 17.39 28.79 -9.96
CA TYR A 497 18.21 29.55 -10.90
C TYR A 497 18.67 28.70 -12.09
N THR A 498 19.03 27.43 -11.91
CA THR A 498 19.49 26.55 -13.01
C THR A 498 18.34 26.00 -13.85
N GLN A 499 17.24 25.54 -13.22
CA GLN A 499 16.17 24.79 -13.89
C GLN A 499 15.05 25.67 -14.46
N TYR A 500 14.81 26.85 -13.87
CA TYR A 500 13.69 27.70 -14.28
C TYR A 500 14.15 29.06 -14.81
N LEU A 501 14.82 29.87 -13.99
CA LEU A 501 15.22 31.22 -14.39
C LEU A 501 16.33 31.20 -15.46
N GLY A 502 17.28 30.27 -15.33
CA GLY A 502 18.43 30.10 -16.21
C GLY A 502 18.09 29.61 -17.61
N VAL A 503 16.90 29.05 -17.82
CA VAL A 503 16.44 28.63 -19.16
C VAL A 503 16.19 29.85 -20.05
N LYS A 504 15.72 30.97 -19.46
CA LYS A 504 15.41 32.21 -20.19
C LYS A 504 16.54 33.24 -20.14
N ASP A 505 17.36 33.22 -19.08
CA ASP A 505 18.43 34.18 -18.87
C ASP A 505 19.73 33.47 -18.46
N SER A 506 20.71 33.44 -19.36
CA SER A 506 22.02 32.82 -19.11
C SER A 506 22.78 33.43 -17.92
N THR A 507 22.52 34.69 -17.55
CA THR A 507 23.14 35.32 -16.37
C THR A 507 22.70 34.64 -15.07
N LYS A 508 21.48 34.10 -15.03
CA LYS A 508 20.94 33.36 -13.87
C LYS A 508 21.61 32.01 -13.69
N LYS A 509 22.04 31.36 -14.77
CA LYS A 509 22.87 30.15 -14.67
C LYS A 509 24.21 30.43 -14.00
N GLN A 510 24.80 31.60 -14.24
CA GLN A 510 26.05 32.03 -13.59
C GLN A 510 25.84 32.42 -12.12
N GLU A 511 24.70 33.03 -11.79
CA GLU A 511 24.31 33.29 -10.40
C GLU A 511 24.15 31.98 -9.60
N ALA A 512 23.59 30.92 -10.20
CA ALA A 512 23.49 29.59 -9.57
C ALA A 512 24.87 29.03 -9.17
N ILE A 513 25.85 29.12 -10.09
CA ILE A 513 27.23 28.73 -9.82
C ILE A 513 27.81 29.56 -8.68
N THR A 514 27.59 30.88 -8.68
CA THR A 514 28.07 31.79 -7.62
C THR A 514 27.49 31.42 -6.26
N ILE A 515 26.20 31.09 -6.19
CA ILE A 515 25.51 30.65 -4.97
C ILE A 515 26.11 29.33 -4.46
N LEU A 516 26.32 28.37 -5.36
CA LEU A 516 26.90 27.07 -5.02
C LEU A 516 28.36 27.16 -4.60
N GLU A 517 29.18 28.00 -5.24
CA GLU A 517 30.56 28.25 -4.81
C GLU A 517 30.63 28.97 -3.45
N LYS A 518 29.69 29.89 -3.19
CA LYS A 518 29.54 30.49 -1.87
C LYS A 518 29.17 29.45 -0.81
N ALA A 519 28.28 28.50 -1.14
CA ALA A 519 27.93 27.39 -0.27
C ALA A 519 29.13 26.45 -0.05
N ARG A 520 29.87 26.10 -1.12
CA ARG A 520 31.08 25.27 -1.08
C ARG A 520 32.15 25.87 -0.17
N LYS A 521 32.40 27.18 -0.29
CA LYS A 521 33.35 27.90 0.58
C LYS A 521 32.94 27.85 2.07
N LYS A 522 31.64 27.82 2.36
CA LYS A 522 31.12 27.86 3.72
C LYS A 522 31.00 26.47 4.36
N PHE A 523 30.45 25.51 3.63
CA PHE A 523 30.11 24.19 4.14
C PHE A 523 31.12 23.10 3.73
N GLY A 524 32.11 23.45 2.92
CA GLY A 524 33.09 22.53 2.35
C GLY A 524 32.57 21.78 1.12
N ASP A 525 33.34 20.78 0.67
CA ASP A 525 33.02 19.93 -0.46
C ASP A 525 31.97 18.86 -0.07
N LYS A 526 30.78 19.30 0.34
CA LYS A 526 29.65 18.40 0.60
C LYS A 526 29.10 17.84 -0.71
N ILE A 527 28.70 16.57 -0.69
CA ILE A 527 28.23 15.82 -1.86
C ILE A 527 27.10 16.55 -2.58
N GLU A 528 26.14 17.13 -1.85
CA GLU A 528 25.00 17.85 -2.41
C GLU A 528 25.44 19.10 -3.19
N ILE A 529 26.46 19.81 -2.69
CA ILE A 529 26.99 21.03 -3.33
C ILE A 529 27.77 20.66 -4.58
N ILE A 530 28.69 19.71 -4.46
CA ILE A 530 29.54 19.24 -5.57
C ILE A 530 28.67 18.65 -6.69
N ARG A 531 27.61 17.90 -6.36
CA ARG A 531 26.65 17.38 -7.35
C ARG A 531 25.92 18.50 -8.09
N GLN A 532 25.43 19.52 -7.39
CA GLN A 532 24.75 20.63 -8.06
C GLN A 532 25.72 21.50 -8.88
N LEU A 533 26.96 21.68 -8.43
CA LEU A 533 28.02 22.34 -9.22
C LEU A 533 28.33 21.58 -10.49
N ALA A 534 28.42 20.25 -10.43
CA ALA A 534 28.61 19.41 -11.62
C ALA A 534 27.49 19.62 -12.64
N ILE A 535 26.22 19.57 -12.20
CA ILE A 535 25.06 19.80 -13.07
C ILE A 535 25.09 21.22 -13.66
N ALA A 536 25.42 22.23 -12.85
CA ALA A 536 25.50 23.61 -13.29
C ALA A 536 26.64 23.83 -14.31
N TYR A 537 27.82 23.27 -14.09
CA TYR A 537 28.95 23.38 -15.02
C TYR A 537 28.68 22.68 -16.35
N VAL A 538 28.07 21.48 -16.32
CA VAL A 538 27.62 20.78 -17.53
C VAL A 538 26.60 21.62 -18.30
N GLY A 539 25.58 22.16 -17.61
CA GLY A 539 24.52 22.98 -18.22
C GLY A 539 24.98 24.33 -18.79
N ASN A 540 26.20 24.76 -18.46
CA ASN A 540 26.86 25.97 -19.00
C ASN A 540 28.01 25.65 -19.96
N GLY A 541 28.25 24.36 -20.28
CA GLY A 541 29.32 23.96 -21.20
C GLY A 541 30.74 24.16 -20.65
N MET A 542 30.89 24.34 -19.34
CA MET A 542 32.19 24.49 -18.66
C MET A 542 32.82 23.12 -18.40
N SER A 543 33.18 22.42 -19.48
CA SER A 543 33.55 21.00 -19.44
C SER A 543 34.75 20.70 -18.54
N ASP A 544 35.75 21.59 -18.46
CA ASP A 544 36.94 21.39 -17.63
C ASP A 544 36.62 21.46 -16.12
N LEU A 545 35.80 22.45 -15.72
CA LEU A 545 35.34 22.58 -14.33
C LEU A 545 34.36 21.45 -13.97
N ALA A 546 33.52 21.04 -14.91
CA ALA A 546 32.63 19.90 -14.73
C ALA A 546 33.42 18.61 -14.48
N GLU A 547 34.54 18.40 -15.16
CA GLU A 547 35.39 17.22 -14.97
C GLU A 547 36.01 17.21 -13.57
N ASP A 548 36.59 18.32 -13.12
CA ASP A 548 37.21 18.42 -11.78
C ASP A 548 36.19 18.13 -10.67
N VAL A 549 35.01 18.74 -10.75
CA VAL A 549 33.97 18.58 -9.73
C VAL A 549 33.32 17.19 -9.77
N THR A 550 33.09 16.61 -10.94
CA THR A 550 32.55 15.23 -11.05
C THR A 550 33.57 14.18 -10.63
N LYS A 551 34.86 14.39 -10.93
CA LYS A 551 35.94 13.56 -10.39
C LYS A 551 35.99 13.65 -8.87
N LYS A 552 35.89 14.87 -8.31
CA LYS A 552 35.85 15.07 -6.86
C LYS A 552 34.63 14.40 -6.23
N LEU A 553 33.48 14.45 -6.90
CA LEU A 553 32.26 13.77 -6.47
C LEU A 553 32.45 12.25 -6.41
N VAL A 554 33.12 11.66 -7.39
CA VAL A 554 33.46 10.24 -7.41
C VAL A 554 34.50 9.90 -6.34
N GLU A 555 35.46 10.77 -6.03
CA GLU A 555 36.40 10.58 -4.91
C GLU A 555 35.69 10.57 -3.55
N LEU A 556 34.73 11.48 -3.35
CA LEU A 556 33.98 11.61 -2.11
C LEU A 556 32.93 10.50 -1.94
N ALA A 557 32.32 10.06 -3.05
CA ALA A 557 31.26 9.07 -3.06
C ALA A 557 31.50 8.02 -4.16
N PRO A 558 32.55 7.18 -4.04
CA PRO A 558 32.96 6.25 -5.10
C PRO A 558 31.93 5.17 -5.41
N LYS A 559 31.05 4.86 -4.45
CA LYS A 559 29.94 3.90 -4.60
C LYS A 559 28.61 4.56 -4.96
N ASP A 560 28.56 5.88 -5.12
CA ASP A 560 27.34 6.56 -5.59
C ASP A 560 27.22 6.38 -7.11
N LYS A 561 26.16 5.67 -7.51
CA LYS A 561 25.86 5.41 -8.92
C LYS A 561 25.62 6.69 -9.72
N TYR A 562 25.02 7.72 -9.12
CA TYR A 562 24.76 8.99 -9.82
C TYR A 562 26.04 9.83 -9.98
N ALA A 563 26.97 9.74 -9.03
CA ALA A 563 28.28 10.39 -9.13
C ALA A 563 29.10 9.83 -10.30
N ASN A 564 29.21 8.50 -10.38
CA ASN A 564 29.91 7.82 -11.48
C ASN A 564 29.20 8.04 -12.82
N TYR A 565 27.85 8.09 -12.83
CA TYR A 565 27.06 8.37 -14.03
C TYR A 565 27.30 9.79 -14.57
N LEU A 566 27.27 10.81 -13.70
CA LEU A 566 27.55 12.19 -14.09
C LEU A 566 29.00 12.35 -14.60
N TYR A 567 29.96 11.69 -13.95
CA TYR A 567 31.35 11.68 -14.42
C TYR A 567 31.47 11.05 -15.81
N GLY A 568 30.80 9.92 -16.04
CA GLY A 568 30.73 9.28 -17.36
C GLY A 568 30.17 10.19 -18.47
N ILE A 569 29.13 10.98 -18.18
CA ILE A 569 28.56 11.96 -19.13
C ILE A 569 29.58 13.04 -19.49
N VAL A 570 30.27 13.60 -18.49
CA VAL A 570 31.25 14.68 -18.72
C VAL A 570 32.40 14.17 -19.58
N LEU A 571 32.94 12.99 -19.23
CA LEU A 571 34.01 12.35 -19.98
C LEU A 571 33.58 12.02 -21.42
N GLY A 572 32.38 11.47 -21.62
CA GLY A 572 31.86 11.19 -22.96
C GLY A 572 31.71 12.46 -23.81
N THR A 573 31.26 13.56 -23.20
CA THR A 573 31.17 14.87 -23.87
C THR A 573 32.54 15.42 -24.24
N LEU A 574 33.55 15.26 -23.38
CA LEU A 574 34.93 15.64 -23.67
C LEU A 574 35.53 14.76 -24.79
N ALA A 575 35.18 13.47 -24.82
CA ALA A 575 35.60 12.54 -25.87
C ALA A 575 35.04 12.95 -27.24
N GLU A 576 33.76 13.33 -27.31
CA GLU A 576 33.15 13.85 -28.55
C GLU A 576 33.79 15.16 -29.02
N LYS A 577 34.38 15.95 -28.12
CA LYS A 577 35.17 17.16 -28.43
C LYS A 577 36.61 16.85 -28.86
N GLY A 578 36.99 15.57 -28.97
CA GLY A 578 38.32 15.14 -29.41
C GLY A 578 39.39 15.15 -28.31
N VAL A 579 39.01 15.22 -27.03
CA VAL A 579 39.97 15.13 -25.93
C VAL A 579 40.47 13.67 -25.82
N PRO A 580 41.79 13.42 -25.91
CA PRO A 580 42.33 12.06 -25.93
C PRO A 580 41.96 11.23 -24.69
N ASN A 581 41.79 9.92 -24.88
CA ASN A 581 41.52 8.90 -23.84
C ASN A 581 40.18 9.01 -23.10
N LYS A 582 39.34 10.00 -23.41
CA LYS A 582 38.08 10.22 -22.66
C LYS A 582 36.97 9.22 -22.97
N TYR A 583 36.99 8.58 -24.14
CA TYR A 583 36.05 7.48 -24.43
C TYR A 583 36.24 6.31 -23.46
N ASP A 584 37.48 5.90 -23.18
CA ASP A 584 37.77 4.80 -22.26
C ASP A 584 37.42 5.15 -20.82
N GLU A 585 37.80 6.34 -20.36
CA GLU A 585 37.44 6.80 -19.01
C GLU A 585 35.92 6.89 -18.82
N SER A 586 35.17 7.31 -19.85
CA SER A 586 33.70 7.37 -19.84
C SER A 586 33.08 5.98 -19.74
N LEU A 587 33.59 5.01 -20.51
CA LEU A 587 33.14 3.62 -20.45
C LEU A 587 33.43 2.99 -19.08
N ASP A 588 34.63 3.20 -18.51
CA ASP A 588 34.97 2.73 -17.17
C ASP A 588 34.05 3.33 -16.10
N ALA A 589 33.71 4.61 -16.22
CA ALA A 589 32.79 5.28 -15.31
C ALA A 589 31.39 4.67 -15.39
N TYR A 590 30.85 4.45 -16.59
CA TYR A 590 29.54 3.81 -16.76
C TYR A 590 29.56 2.33 -16.37
N GLN A 591 30.64 1.58 -16.62
CA GLN A 591 30.77 0.19 -16.18
C GLN A 591 30.69 0.10 -14.66
N LYS A 592 31.35 1.01 -13.92
CA LYS A 592 31.21 1.10 -12.46
C LYS A 592 29.76 1.35 -12.03
N VAL A 593 29.01 2.17 -12.78
CA VAL A 593 27.57 2.37 -12.51
C VAL A 593 26.79 1.08 -12.72
N ILE A 594 27.06 0.35 -13.80
CA ILE A 594 26.41 -0.92 -14.13
C ILE A 594 26.75 -2.01 -13.10
N ASP A 595 27.99 -2.04 -12.59
CA ASP A 595 28.40 -2.98 -11.56
C ASP A 595 27.72 -2.70 -10.21
N LEU A 596 27.55 -1.41 -9.88
CA LEU A 596 26.90 -0.97 -8.64
C LEU A 596 25.36 -1.11 -8.71
N ALA A 597 24.80 -0.78 -9.87
CA ALA A 597 23.38 -0.76 -10.17
C ALA A 597 23.18 -1.31 -11.59
N PRO A 598 23.08 -2.65 -11.73
CA PRO A 598 22.85 -3.30 -13.04
C PRO A 598 21.53 -2.88 -13.69
N ASP A 599 20.69 -2.25 -12.89
CA ASP A 599 19.45 -1.60 -13.23
C ASP A 599 19.52 -0.12 -13.64
N PHE A 600 20.69 0.45 -13.81
CA PHE A 600 20.75 1.85 -14.20
C PHE A 600 20.66 1.98 -15.73
N GLU A 601 19.42 1.96 -16.24
CA GLU A 601 19.06 1.95 -17.67
C GLU A 601 19.80 3.03 -18.47
N GLU A 602 19.86 4.25 -17.93
CA GLU A 602 20.53 5.40 -18.52
C GLU A 602 22.05 5.15 -18.69
N ALA A 603 22.69 4.47 -17.74
CA ALA A 603 24.12 4.16 -17.80
C ALA A 603 24.41 3.03 -18.77
N VAL A 604 23.55 2.01 -18.84
CA VAL A 604 23.68 0.94 -19.84
C VAL A 604 23.48 1.51 -21.25
N TYR A 605 22.50 2.39 -21.44
CA TYR A 605 22.27 3.10 -22.70
C TYR A 605 23.47 3.99 -23.06
N ASN A 606 23.97 4.82 -22.14
CA ASN A 606 25.08 5.71 -22.42
C ASN A 606 26.40 4.95 -22.60
N TYR A 607 26.64 3.86 -21.88
CA TYR A 607 27.77 2.95 -22.14
C TYR A 607 27.71 2.38 -23.56
N ALA A 608 26.53 1.93 -23.99
CA ALA A 608 26.31 1.44 -25.36
C ALA A 608 26.48 2.55 -26.41
N TYR A 609 25.99 3.75 -26.14
CA TYR A 609 26.13 4.92 -27.01
C TYR A 609 27.59 5.36 -27.14
N VAL A 610 28.32 5.51 -26.04
CA VAL A 610 29.75 5.88 -26.04
C VAL A 610 30.59 4.77 -26.69
N SER A 611 30.26 3.49 -26.46
CA SER A 611 30.88 2.35 -27.15
C SER A 611 30.65 2.38 -28.65
N PHE A 612 29.45 2.78 -29.08
CA PHE A 612 29.10 2.95 -30.49
C PHE A 612 29.84 4.14 -31.11
N ARG A 613 29.90 5.31 -30.44
CA ARG A 613 30.61 6.49 -30.93
C ARG A 613 32.12 6.25 -31.02
N LYS A 614 32.71 5.55 -30.05
CA LYS A 614 34.09 5.06 -30.11
C LYS A 614 34.32 4.11 -31.29
N ALA A 615 33.31 3.30 -31.64
CA ALA A 615 33.36 2.34 -32.76
C ALA A 615 32.95 2.95 -34.13
N GLU A 616 32.46 4.18 -34.21
CA GLU A 616 32.32 4.90 -35.48
C GLU A 616 33.70 5.38 -35.98
N ASP A 617 34.68 5.55 -35.09
CA ASP A 617 36.08 5.80 -35.45
C ASP A 617 36.85 4.51 -35.81
N ASP A 618 36.33 3.31 -35.47
CA ASP A 618 36.96 2.00 -35.77
C ASP A 618 35.94 0.93 -36.22
N TYR A 619 36.03 0.51 -37.49
CA TYR A 619 35.05 -0.30 -38.22
C TYR A 619 34.62 -1.65 -37.55
N ALA A 620 33.31 -1.71 -37.26
CA ALA A 620 32.36 -2.81 -37.50
C ALA A 620 32.14 -4.00 -36.52
N MET A 621 30.83 -4.31 -36.41
CA MET A 621 30.15 -5.58 -36.09
C MET A 621 30.26 -6.22 -34.71
N ASN A 622 31.24 -5.89 -33.88
CA ASN A 622 31.35 -6.52 -32.55
C ASN A 622 30.59 -5.78 -31.43
N ALA A 623 30.30 -4.49 -31.58
CA ALA A 623 29.65 -3.70 -30.53
C ALA A 623 28.23 -4.20 -30.19
N LYS A 624 27.41 -4.56 -31.20
CA LYS A 624 26.03 -4.99 -30.97
C LYS A 624 25.93 -6.31 -30.19
N LYS A 625 26.74 -7.30 -30.57
CA LYS A 625 26.78 -8.60 -29.91
C LYS A 625 27.41 -8.50 -28.51
N PHE A 626 28.43 -7.65 -28.36
CA PHE A 626 29.05 -7.35 -27.07
C PHE A 626 28.08 -6.62 -26.14
N ILE A 627 27.30 -5.65 -26.63
CA ILE A 627 26.23 -4.98 -25.86
C ILE A 627 25.12 -5.97 -25.48
N GLU A 628 24.71 -6.85 -26.39
CA GLU A 628 23.72 -7.91 -26.12
C GLU A 628 24.23 -8.93 -25.09
N ASP A 629 25.53 -9.23 -25.08
CA ASP A 629 26.18 -10.15 -24.14
C ASP A 629 26.47 -9.49 -22.78
N GLU A 630 26.86 -8.22 -22.72
CA GLU A 630 27.02 -7.45 -21.47
C GLU A 630 25.66 -7.11 -20.83
N MET A 631 24.63 -6.77 -21.61
CA MET A 631 23.24 -6.66 -21.12
C MET A 631 22.68 -8.01 -20.63
N LYS A 632 23.18 -9.14 -21.15
CA LYS A 632 22.87 -10.48 -20.63
C LYS A 632 23.63 -10.79 -19.33
N LYS A 633 24.86 -10.32 -19.18
CA LYS A 633 25.66 -10.48 -17.95
C LYS A 633 25.17 -9.59 -16.81
N ALA A 634 24.70 -8.38 -17.13
CA ALA A 634 24.06 -7.46 -16.19
C ALA A 634 22.65 -7.90 -15.73
N LYS A 635 22.16 -9.08 -16.14
CA LYS A 635 20.87 -9.62 -15.66
C LYS A 635 20.99 -10.08 -14.21
N GLY A 636 20.85 -9.10 -13.33
CA GLY A 636 20.80 -9.28 -11.88
C GLY A 636 20.32 -8.04 -11.10
N LYS A 637 19.63 -7.05 -11.69
CA LYS A 637 18.79 -6.04 -11.00
C LYS A 637 17.98 -5.19 -12.02
N LYS A 638 16.81 -4.68 -11.61
CA LYS A 638 15.70 -4.07 -12.40
C LYS A 638 15.87 -2.60 -12.81
N ALA A 639 16.19 -2.30 -14.07
CA ALA A 639 16.09 -0.93 -14.54
C ALA A 639 14.64 -0.52 -14.85
N PRO A 640 14.16 0.69 -14.47
CA PRO A 640 12.81 1.17 -14.75
C PRO A 640 12.75 2.40 -15.70
N ASP A 641 12.14 2.22 -16.86
CA ASP A 641 11.02 2.95 -17.48
C ASP A 641 10.97 4.51 -17.52
N ILE A 642 11.94 5.29 -17.01
CA ILE A 642 11.82 6.76 -16.91
C ILE A 642 12.42 7.55 -18.09
N ILE A 643 13.02 6.90 -19.09
CA ILE A 643 13.53 7.59 -20.31
C ILE A 643 12.49 7.60 -21.46
N TYR A 644 11.21 7.31 -21.21
CA TYR A 644 10.20 7.26 -22.30
C TYR A 644 9.48 8.58 -22.61
N LYS A 645 9.77 9.68 -21.91
CA LYS A 645 9.19 11.00 -22.20
C LYS A 645 10.23 11.98 -22.74
N GLY A 646 10.46 11.88 -24.04
CA GLY A 646 11.06 12.95 -24.85
C GLY A 646 12.38 12.56 -25.49
N HIS A 647 12.30 12.24 -26.79
CA HIS A 647 13.41 12.05 -27.74
C HIS A 647 13.88 10.60 -27.95
N PHE A 648 13.12 9.83 -28.73
CA PHE A 648 13.59 8.56 -29.32
C PHE A 648 13.20 8.40 -30.81
N PRO A 649 14.03 8.91 -31.74
CA PRO A 649 14.05 8.46 -33.14
C PRO A 649 14.56 7.01 -33.29
N ALA A 650 15.29 6.48 -32.30
CA ALA A 650 15.90 5.15 -32.37
C ALA A 650 14.93 3.98 -32.07
N LEU A 651 13.84 4.20 -31.32
CA LEU A 651 12.77 3.21 -31.17
C LEU A 651 11.98 3.06 -32.48
N GLU A 652 11.78 4.17 -33.19
CA GLU A 652 11.25 4.18 -34.56
C GLU A 652 12.20 3.47 -35.54
N GLY A 653 13.52 3.60 -35.32
CA GLY A 653 14.57 2.85 -36.00
C GLY A 653 14.59 1.33 -35.70
N ALA A 654 14.28 0.92 -34.48
CA ALA A 654 14.12 -0.49 -34.10
C ALA A 654 12.82 -1.08 -34.67
N ILE A 655 11.72 -0.32 -34.66
CA ILE A 655 10.46 -0.64 -35.35
C ILE A 655 10.66 -0.70 -36.87
N GLN A 656 11.56 0.12 -37.43
CA GLN A 656 11.97 0.05 -38.84
C GLN A 656 12.88 -1.15 -39.16
N LYS A 657 13.66 -1.65 -38.20
CA LYS A 657 14.49 -2.87 -38.35
C LYS A 657 13.71 -4.18 -38.11
N LEU A 658 12.58 -4.14 -37.39
CA LEU A 658 11.60 -5.24 -37.27
C LEU A 658 10.64 -5.35 -38.46
N LYS A 659 10.64 -4.33 -39.33
CA LYS A 659 9.82 -4.21 -40.54
C LYS A 659 9.96 -5.35 -41.58
N PRO A 660 11.08 -6.12 -41.67
CA PRO A 660 11.16 -7.31 -42.54
C PRO A 660 10.54 -8.59 -41.93
N LEU A 661 10.24 -8.61 -40.63
CA LEU A 661 9.59 -9.73 -39.92
C LEU A 661 8.11 -9.45 -39.58
N ALA A 662 7.63 -8.24 -39.82
CA ALA A 662 6.22 -7.89 -39.66
C ALA A 662 5.40 -8.47 -40.81
N GLU A 663 4.70 -9.57 -40.58
CA GLU A 663 3.68 -10.06 -41.49
C GLU A 663 2.54 -9.03 -41.58
N LYS A 664 2.47 -8.31 -42.69
CA LYS A 664 1.42 -7.31 -42.92
C LYS A 664 0.08 -8.03 -43.21
N ILE A 665 -0.77 -8.20 -42.20
CA ILE A 665 -2.20 -8.50 -42.42
C ILE A 665 -2.88 -7.21 -42.89
N LYS A 666 -2.92 -6.99 -44.21
CA LYS A 666 -3.54 -5.79 -44.77
C LYS A 666 -5.04 -6.00 -44.97
N THR A 667 -5.80 -5.09 -44.36
CA THR A 667 -7.23 -4.79 -44.51
C THR A 667 -8.23 -5.65 -43.75
N THR A 668 -9.02 -4.94 -42.94
CA THR A 668 -10.32 -5.34 -42.41
C THR A 668 -11.39 -4.73 -43.31
N GLU A 669 -12.05 -5.53 -44.15
CA GLU A 669 -13.25 -5.05 -44.85
C GLU A 669 -14.46 -5.27 -43.94
N LEU A 670 -15.22 -4.19 -43.73
CA LEU A 670 -16.41 -4.15 -42.89
C LEU A 670 -17.63 -4.09 -43.81
N MET A 671 -18.42 -5.15 -43.84
CA MET A 671 -19.74 -5.17 -44.48
C MET A 671 -20.82 -5.12 -43.41
N GLU A 672 -21.71 -4.13 -43.49
CA GLU A 672 -22.94 -4.09 -42.70
C GLU A 672 -24.01 -4.92 -43.41
N TRP A 673 -24.52 -5.95 -42.72
CA TRP A 673 -25.62 -6.76 -43.23
C TRP A 673 -26.95 -6.27 -42.65
N ASN A 674 -27.70 -5.55 -43.49
CA ASN A 674 -29.02 -5.03 -43.13
C ASN A 674 -30.10 -6.09 -43.38
N LYS A 675 -30.68 -6.63 -42.31
CA LYS A 675 -31.86 -7.50 -42.34
C LYS A 675 -32.94 -6.92 -41.43
N SER A 676 -34.20 -7.05 -41.81
CA SER A 676 -35.36 -6.52 -41.07
C SER A 676 -35.56 -7.13 -39.67
N ALA A 677 -35.01 -8.33 -39.43
CA ALA A 677 -34.83 -8.92 -38.10
C ALA A 677 -33.55 -9.79 -38.10
N PRO A 678 -32.60 -9.57 -37.17
CA PRO A 678 -31.38 -10.37 -37.09
C PRO A 678 -31.71 -11.84 -36.69
N PRO A 679 -31.08 -12.86 -37.31
CA PRO A 679 -31.28 -14.26 -36.91
C PRO A 679 -30.70 -14.53 -35.51
N ASP A 680 -31.14 -15.60 -34.85
CA ASP A 680 -30.53 -16.02 -33.58
C ASP A 680 -29.05 -16.40 -33.80
N THR A 681 -28.20 -15.87 -32.93
CA THR A 681 -26.75 -16.10 -32.89
C THR A 681 -26.41 -17.59 -32.87
N THR A 682 -27.18 -18.38 -32.12
CA THR A 682 -27.01 -19.83 -31.95
C THR A 682 -27.20 -20.59 -33.26
N ASP A 683 -28.19 -20.20 -34.08
CA ASP A 683 -28.47 -20.85 -35.36
C ASP A 683 -27.36 -20.60 -36.38
N ILE A 684 -26.83 -19.37 -36.39
CA ILE A 684 -25.69 -18.99 -37.23
C ILE A 684 -24.44 -19.76 -36.80
N TYR A 685 -24.16 -19.78 -35.50
CA TYR A 685 -22.99 -20.49 -34.99
C TYR A 685 -23.05 -21.99 -35.23
N LYS A 686 -24.24 -22.61 -35.12
CA LYS A 686 -24.42 -24.04 -35.40
C LYS A 686 -23.96 -24.42 -36.81
N LYS A 687 -24.32 -23.61 -37.80
CA LYS A 687 -23.88 -23.80 -39.20
C LYS A 687 -22.37 -23.64 -39.32
N ILE A 688 -21.79 -22.64 -38.67
CA ILE A 688 -20.34 -22.38 -38.67
C ILE A 688 -19.56 -23.52 -38.00
N LYS A 689 -19.94 -23.94 -36.79
CA LYS A 689 -19.30 -25.05 -36.05
C LYS A 689 -19.25 -26.33 -36.89
N SER A 690 -20.27 -26.61 -37.69
CA SER A 690 -20.34 -27.83 -38.50
C SER A 690 -19.33 -27.87 -39.65
N GLU A 691 -18.82 -26.71 -40.09
CA GLU A 691 -17.90 -26.60 -41.22
C GLU A 691 -16.46 -26.34 -40.79
N TYR A 692 -16.26 -25.65 -39.67
CA TYR A 692 -14.94 -25.24 -39.22
C TYR A 692 -14.54 -25.98 -37.93
N GLY A 693 -13.41 -26.70 -37.99
CA GLY A 693 -12.90 -27.47 -36.86
C GLY A 693 -12.53 -26.63 -35.63
N LYS A 694 -12.17 -25.35 -35.83
CA LYS A 694 -11.97 -24.35 -34.77
C LYS A 694 -12.89 -23.15 -34.98
N SER A 695 -13.61 -22.76 -33.95
CA SER A 695 -14.56 -21.64 -33.97
C SER A 695 -14.83 -21.12 -32.56
N ALA A 696 -15.17 -19.84 -32.42
CA ALA A 696 -15.48 -19.22 -31.13
C ALA A 696 -16.79 -18.43 -31.22
N LEU A 697 -17.60 -18.53 -30.16
CA LEU A 697 -18.82 -17.77 -29.93
C LEU A 697 -18.66 -17.07 -28.58
N LEU A 698 -18.86 -15.76 -28.56
CA LEU A 698 -18.98 -14.95 -27.35
C LEU A 698 -20.25 -14.14 -27.48
N GLU A 699 -21.24 -14.38 -26.63
CA GLU A 699 -22.52 -13.70 -26.63
C GLU A 699 -22.70 -12.87 -25.37
N SER A 700 -23.48 -11.80 -25.50
CA SER A 700 -23.95 -11.03 -24.36
C SER A 700 -25.46 -10.96 -24.35
N SER A 701 -26.04 -11.14 -23.16
CA SER A 701 -27.47 -10.91 -22.91
C SER A 701 -27.77 -9.48 -22.42
N ASP A 702 -26.77 -8.65 -22.21
CA ASP A 702 -26.94 -7.28 -21.73
C ASP A 702 -27.22 -6.32 -22.90
N VAL A 703 -28.51 -6.17 -23.20
CA VAL A 703 -28.98 -5.39 -24.35
C VAL A 703 -29.01 -3.88 -24.10
N PHE A 704 -28.84 -3.46 -22.84
CA PHE A 704 -29.05 -2.07 -22.42
C PHE A 704 -27.75 -1.27 -22.24
N GLU A 705 -26.60 -1.93 -22.17
CA GLU A 705 -25.30 -1.25 -22.13
C GLU A 705 -24.58 -1.28 -23.49
N PRO A 706 -24.32 -0.12 -24.13
CA PRO A 706 -23.72 -0.06 -25.46
C PRO A 706 -22.41 -0.83 -25.62
N HIS A 707 -21.55 -0.82 -24.59
CA HIS A 707 -20.23 -1.46 -24.61
C HIS A 707 -20.26 -2.98 -24.38
N ASN A 708 -21.37 -3.51 -23.85
CA ASN A 708 -21.52 -4.94 -23.55
C ASN A 708 -22.64 -5.58 -24.37
N SER A 709 -23.18 -4.91 -25.38
CA SER A 709 -24.34 -5.37 -26.17
C SER A 709 -23.98 -6.18 -27.42
N HIS A 710 -22.70 -6.55 -27.58
CA HIS A 710 -22.21 -7.24 -28.78
C HIS A 710 -22.09 -8.75 -28.60
N SER A 711 -22.32 -9.49 -29.67
CA SER A 711 -21.97 -10.92 -29.76
C SER A 711 -21.04 -11.18 -30.93
N TYR A 712 -20.06 -12.07 -30.76
CA TYR A 712 -18.96 -12.31 -31.68
C TYR A 712 -18.93 -13.78 -32.08
N ILE A 713 -18.84 -14.04 -33.37
CA ILE A 713 -18.53 -15.36 -33.92
C ILE A 713 -17.23 -15.26 -34.70
N GLY A 714 -16.20 -15.99 -34.29
CA GLY A 714 -14.93 -16.14 -35.02
C GLY A 714 -14.79 -17.54 -35.58
N PHE A 715 -14.34 -17.66 -36.84
CA PHE A 715 -14.08 -18.97 -37.48
C PHE A 715 -13.01 -18.86 -38.57
N SER A 716 -12.47 -20.03 -38.94
CA SER A 716 -11.28 -20.16 -39.78
C SER A 716 -10.04 -19.51 -39.14
N THR A 717 -9.33 -20.24 -38.28
CA THR A 717 -8.12 -19.71 -37.60
C THR A 717 -7.06 -19.25 -38.61
N LEU A 718 -6.72 -17.97 -38.53
CA LEU A 718 -5.67 -17.34 -39.31
C LEU A 718 -4.32 -17.49 -38.60
N ALA A 719 -4.25 -17.13 -37.32
CA ALA A 719 -3.05 -17.23 -36.51
C ALA A 719 -3.40 -17.62 -35.07
N SER A 720 -2.48 -18.26 -34.35
CA SER A 720 -2.70 -18.63 -32.95
C SER A 720 -1.44 -18.54 -32.11
N ILE A 721 -1.61 -18.23 -30.83
CA ILE A 721 -0.60 -18.44 -29.79
C ILE A 721 -1.15 -19.46 -28.80
N VAL A 722 -0.32 -20.46 -28.48
CA VAL A 722 -0.65 -21.52 -27.53
C VAL A 722 0.49 -21.66 -26.55
N PHE A 723 0.17 -21.69 -25.26
CA PHE A 723 1.10 -21.95 -24.17
C PHE A 723 0.54 -23.07 -23.29
N GLU A 724 1.30 -24.15 -23.13
CA GLU A 724 0.83 -25.35 -22.42
C GLU A 724 1.39 -25.44 -21.00
N LYS A 725 2.69 -25.69 -20.86
CA LYS A 725 3.34 -25.86 -19.55
C LYS A 725 4.54 -24.95 -19.41
N ARG A 726 5.66 -25.32 -20.03
CA ARG A 726 6.88 -24.50 -20.12
C ARG A 726 7.25 -24.15 -21.55
N SER A 727 6.56 -24.76 -22.52
CA SER A 727 6.70 -24.48 -23.93
C SER A 727 5.42 -23.88 -24.48
N GLY A 728 5.58 -23.02 -25.47
CA GLY A 728 4.49 -22.54 -26.30
C GLY A 728 4.93 -22.42 -27.75
N HIS A 729 3.96 -22.13 -28.61
CA HIS A 729 4.23 -21.90 -30.02
C HIS A 729 3.27 -20.85 -30.60
N TYR A 730 3.78 -20.18 -31.63
CA TYR A 730 3.00 -19.39 -32.56
C TYR A 730 2.69 -20.21 -33.79
N CYS A 731 1.48 -20.11 -34.30
CA CYS A 731 1.13 -20.47 -35.66
C CYS A 731 0.81 -19.18 -36.41
N TYR A 732 1.58 -18.89 -37.45
CA TYR A 732 1.38 -17.71 -38.28
C TYR A 732 0.41 -18.00 -39.45
N PRO A 733 -0.11 -16.97 -40.12
CA PRO A 733 -0.97 -17.10 -41.29
C PRO A 733 -0.41 -18.01 -42.40
N ASP A 734 0.90 -17.99 -42.61
CA ASP A 734 1.61 -18.84 -43.58
C ASP A 734 1.75 -20.31 -43.15
N LYS A 735 1.16 -20.67 -42.00
CA LYS A 735 1.25 -21.96 -41.32
C LYS A 735 2.65 -22.29 -40.78
N SER A 736 3.58 -21.34 -40.79
CA SER A 736 4.84 -21.50 -40.07
C SER A 736 4.59 -21.57 -38.58
N ILE A 737 5.35 -22.44 -37.92
CA ILE A 737 5.27 -22.66 -36.48
C ILE A 737 6.59 -22.22 -35.87
N ARG A 738 6.51 -21.33 -34.87
CA ARG A 738 7.66 -20.90 -34.09
C ARG A 738 7.46 -21.28 -32.64
N GLN A 739 8.38 -22.07 -32.10
CA GLN A 739 8.35 -22.46 -30.69
C GLN A 739 9.05 -21.42 -29.81
N PHE A 740 8.60 -21.32 -28.57
CA PHE A 740 9.24 -20.55 -27.50
C PHE A 740 9.20 -21.33 -26.19
N GLN A 741 10.11 -20.98 -25.28
CA GLN A 741 10.23 -21.58 -23.95
C GLN A 741 10.08 -20.49 -22.90
N ILE A 742 9.30 -20.79 -21.87
CA ILE A 742 9.08 -19.94 -20.72
C ILE A 742 10.12 -20.26 -19.66
N THR A 743 10.99 -19.29 -19.41
CA THR A 743 12.09 -19.37 -18.44
C THR A 743 11.93 -18.37 -17.31
N LYS A 744 11.00 -17.42 -17.44
CA LYS A 744 10.77 -16.34 -16.49
C LYS A 744 9.28 -16.16 -16.22
N LYS A 745 8.96 -15.61 -15.04
CA LYS A 745 7.63 -15.05 -14.77
C LYS A 745 7.32 -13.90 -15.73
N ARG A 746 6.03 -13.64 -15.95
CA ARG A 746 5.43 -12.69 -16.90
C ARG A 746 5.72 -12.95 -18.38
N GLN A 747 6.68 -13.81 -18.72
CA GLN A 747 7.02 -14.12 -20.11
C GLN A 747 5.81 -14.57 -20.96
N PRO A 748 4.82 -15.37 -20.49
CA PRO A 748 3.65 -15.69 -21.31
C PRO A 748 2.86 -14.47 -21.80
N ILE A 749 2.78 -13.41 -21.00
CA ILE A 749 2.14 -12.14 -21.38
C ILE A 749 3.02 -11.36 -22.36
N GLU A 750 4.33 -11.36 -22.16
CA GLU A 750 5.27 -10.76 -23.12
C GLU A 750 5.22 -11.45 -24.48
N GLU A 751 5.19 -12.78 -24.51
CA GLU A 751 5.05 -13.54 -25.76
C GLU A 751 3.71 -13.27 -26.45
N LEU A 752 2.62 -13.06 -25.68
CA LEU A 752 1.32 -12.66 -26.21
C LEU A 752 1.34 -11.24 -26.79
N LYS A 753 1.96 -10.27 -26.08
CA LYS A 753 2.15 -8.90 -26.58
C LYS A 753 2.96 -8.89 -27.87
N LEU A 754 4.09 -9.61 -27.88
CA LEU A 754 4.96 -9.74 -29.05
C LEU A 754 4.20 -10.35 -30.23
N PHE A 755 3.45 -11.43 -29.99
CA PHE A 755 2.63 -12.07 -31.00
C PHE A 755 1.60 -11.11 -31.60
N ILE A 756 0.83 -10.41 -30.77
CA ILE A 756 -0.15 -9.41 -31.24
C ILE A 756 0.52 -8.29 -32.03
N ALA A 757 1.67 -7.79 -31.55
CA ALA A 757 2.43 -6.72 -32.20
C ALA A 757 3.03 -7.10 -33.56
N THR A 758 3.10 -8.40 -33.91
CA THR A 758 3.53 -8.84 -35.24
C THR A 758 2.53 -8.46 -36.33
N PHE A 759 1.26 -8.23 -35.97
CA PHE A 759 0.18 -7.94 -36.90
C PHE A 759 -0.09 -6.43 -36.96
N LYS A 760 -0.22 -5.89 -38.19
CA LYS A 760 -0.64 -4.50 -38.43
C LYS A 760 -2.02 -4.49 -39.05
N PHE A 761 -3.01 -3.94 -38.35
CA PHE A 761 -4.38 -3.88 -38.84
C PHE A 761 -4.67 -2.53 -39.51
N GLU A 762 -5.26 -2.55 -40.70
CA GLU A 762 -5.70 -1.35 -41.42
C GLU A 762 -7.24 -1.34 -41.52
N TYR A 763 -7.87 -0.28 -40.99
CA TYR A 763 -9.31 -0.06 -41.07
C TYR A 763 -9.60 1.32 -41.68
N LYS A 764 -10.63 1.41 -42.53
CA LYS A 764 -11.11 2.70 -43.06
C LYS A 764 -11.88 3.50 -42.00
N VAL A 765 -12.67 2.79 -41.20
CA VAL A 765 -13.45 3.32 -40.09
C VAL A 765 -13.24 2.36 -38.92
N ARG A 766 -12.93 2.90 -37.74
CA ARG A 766 -12.77 2.10 -36.53
C ARG A 766 -14.11 1.41 -36.22
N PRO A 767 -14.15 0.07 -36.09
CA PRO A 767 -15.37 -0.63 -35.70
C PRO A 767 -15.85 -0.16 -34.32
N PRO A 768 -17.17 -0.04 -34.08
CA PRO A 768 -17.72 0.38 -32.79
C PRO A 768 -17.77 -0.75 -31.75
N PHE A 769 -17.01 -1.84 -31.96
CA PHE A 769 -17.00 -3.06 -31.15
C PHE A 769 -15.59 -3.65 -31.11
N ALA A 770 -15.33 -4.52 -30.13
CA ALA A 770 -14.03 -5.17 -29.99
C ALA A 770 -13.78 -6.14 -31.16
N LEU A 771 -12.64 -6.03 -31.83
CA LEU A 771 -12.27 -6.95 -32.90
C LEU A 771 -10.81 -7.37 -32.71
N GLY A 772 -10.53 -8.67 -32.75
CA GLY A 772 -9.17 -9.16 -32.54
C GLY A 772 -9.13 -10.62 -32.14
N PHE A 773 -8.33 -10.91 -31.12
CA PHE A 773 -7.98 -12.26 -30.70
C PHE A 773 -9.00 -12.79 -29.70
N LEU A 774 -9.57 -13.95 -29.99
CA LEU A 774 -10.51 -14.65 -29.12
C LEU A 774 -9.77 -15.78 -28.42
N GLY A 775 -9.87 -15.87 -27.10
CA GLY A 775 -9.11 -16.85 -26.34
C GLY A 775 -9.39 -16.87 -24.86
N TYR A 776 -8.52 -17.57 -24.13
CA TYR A 776 -8.64 -17.76 -22.68
C TYR A 776 -7.29 -17.90 -21.97
N PHE A 777 -7.33 -17.69 -20.65
CA PHE A 777 -6.32 -18.12 -19.67
C PHE A 777 -6.96 -19.13 -18.70
N THR A 778 -6.25 -20.23 -18.42
CA THR A 778 -6.58 -21.09 -17.27
C THR A 778 -6.19 -20.41 -15.96
N TYR A 779 -6.78 -20.84 -14.84
CA TYR A 779 -6.38 -20.39 -13.51
C TYR A 779 -4.89 -20.63 -13.24
N ASP A 780 -4.35 -21.77 -13.67
CA ASP A 780 -2.99 -22.21 -13.33
C ASP A 780 -1.88 -21.41 -14.03
N ILE A 781 -2.23 -20.47 -14.93
CA ILE A 781 -1.26 -19.50 -15.44
C ILE A 781 -0.77 -18.55 -14.34
N ILE A 782 -1.45 -18.48 -13.20
CA ILE A 782 -1.09 -17.62 -12.07
C ILE A 782 0.33 -17.86 -11.55
N GLU A 783 0.87 -19.08 -11.65
CA GLU A 783 2.28 -19.38 -11.32
C GLU A 783 3.27 -18.56 -12.16
N ASN A 784 2.85 -18.13 -13.34
CA ASN A 784 3.64 -17.28 -14.21
C ASN A 784 3.45 -15.80 -13.89
N PHE A 785 2.39 -15.39 -13.21
CA PHE A 785 2.11 -13.97 -12.93
C PHE A 785 2.49 -13.56 -11.51
N GLU A 786 2.38 -14.47 -10.54
CA GLU A 786 2.57 -14.26 -9.11
C GLU A 786 3.59 -15.22 -8.47
N ASP A 787 3.94 -14.98 -7.20
CA ASP A 787 4.76 -15.90 -6.41
C ASP A 787 3.97 -16.97 -5.67
N VAL A 788 3.30 -17.80 -6.46
CA VAL A 788 2.57 -18.99 -6.01
C VAL A 788 3.06 -20.21 -6.78
N THR A 789 3.30 -21.31 -6.06
CA THR A 789 3.61 -22.61 -6.66
C THR A 789 2.40 -23.52 -6.55
N LEU A 790 1.88 -23.98 -7.69
CA LEU A 790 0.78 -24.93 -7.75
C LEU A 790 1.34 -26.34 -7.85
N THR A 791 0.89 -27.22 -6.96
CA THR A 791 1.43 -28.59 -6.85
C THR A 791 0.44 -29.65 -7.33
N LYS A 792 -0.81 -29.25 -7.54
CA LYS A 792 -1.87 -30.17 -7.94
C LYS A 792 -1.75 -30.57 -9.41
N HIS A 793 -2.04 -31.84 -9.67
CA HIS A 793 -1.96 -32.40 -11.02
C HIS A 793 -3.08 -31.82 -11.91
N ASP A 794 -2.71 -31.38 -13.12
CA ASP A 794 -3.66 -31.01 -14.17
C ASP A 794 -4.01 -32.23 -15.01
N GLU A 795 -5.10 -32.89 -14.63
CA GLU A 795 -5.68 -34.03 -15.35
C GLU A 795 -6.32 -33.63 -16.69
N LEU A 796 -6.70 -32.36 -16.86
CA LEU A 796 -7.43 -31.91 -18.06
C LEU A 796 -6.45 -31.62 -19.19
N GLY A 797 -5.24 -31.13 -18.87
CA GLY A 797 -4.13 -30.99 -19.81
C GLY A 797 -4.50 -30.18 -21.05
N ILE A 798 -5.23 -29.08 -20.84
CA ILE A 798 -5.49 -28.08 -21.87
C ILE A 798 -4.40 -27.00 -21.81
N PRO A 799 -4.16 -26.23 -22.89
CA PRO A 799 -3.21 -25.13 -22.84
C PRO A 799 -3.53 -24.15 -21.71
N LYS A 800 -2.51 -23.71 -20.97
CA LYS A 800 -2.63 -22.65 -19.95
C LYS A 800 -3.11 -21.32 -20.51
N LEU A 801 -2.76 -21.03 -21.77
CA LEU A 801 -3.20 -19.87 -22.54
C LEU A 801 -3.35 -20.26 -24.01
N GLN A 802 -4.46 -19.84 -24.63
CA GLN A 802 -4.63 -19.94 -26.07
C GLN A 802 -5.47 -18.77 -26.60
N TYR A 803 -4.95 -18.08 -27.61
CA TYR A 803 -5.65 -17.03 -28.34
C TYR A 803 -5.52 -17.24 -29.85
N ASP A 804 -6.65 -17.16 -30.54
CA ASP A 804 -6.77 -17.33 -31.98
C ASP A 804 -7.24 -16.02 -32.63
N LEU A 805 -6.54 -15.59 -33.68
CA LEU A 805 -7.03 -14.61 -34.65
C LEU A 805 -7.76 -15.37 -35.75
N PHE A 806 -9.04 -15.09 -35.94
CA PHE A 806 -9.87 -15.75 -36.95
C PHE A 806 -9.89 -14.96 -38.25
N SER A 807 -9.91 -15.60 -39.41
CA SER A 807 -10.02 -14.92 -40.71
C SER A 807 -11.36 -14.21 -40.88
N HIS A 808 -12.42 -14.72 -40.27
CA HIS A 808 -13.76 -14.20 -40.43
C HIS A 808 -14.46 -14.02 -39.09
N HIS A 809 -15.11 -12.87 -38.94
CA HIS A 809 -15.88 -12.50 -37.76
C HIS A 809 -17.30 -12.08 -38.15
N ILE A 810 -18.29 -12.52 -37.39
CA ILE A 810 -19.67 -11.99 -37.44
C ILE A 810 -19.95 -11.35 -36.08
N VAL A 811 -20.27 -10.07 -36.08
CA VAL A 811 -20.54 -9.29 -34.87
C VAL A 811 -21.98 -8.79 -34.87
N PHE A 812 -22.74 -9.17 -33.86
CA PHE A 812 -24.10 -8.71 -33.64
C PHE A 812 -24.03 -7.53 -32.70
N ASP A 813 -24.62 -6.41 -33.08
CA ASP A 813 -24.85 -5.25 -32.22
C ASP A 813 -26.34 -5.27 -31.84
N HIS A 814 -26.63 -5.82 -30.66
CA HIS A 814 -28.01 -6.00 -30.20
C HIS A 814 -28.66 -4.67 -29.84
N TYR A 815 -27.87 -3.66 -29.48
CA TYR A 815 -28.36 -2.31 -29.19
C TYR A 815 -28.84 -1.59 -30.46
N LYS A 816 -28.06 -1.67 -31.55
CA LYS A 816 -28.41 -1.08 -32.86
C LYS A 816 -29.22 -1.99 -33.76
N GLN A 817 -29.41 -3.25 -33.36
CA GLN A 817 -30.05 -4.30 -34.16
C GLN A 817 -29.34 -4.51 -35.52
N LYS A 818 -28.01 -4.51 -35.51
CA LYS A 818 -27.17 -4.63 -36.72
C LYS A 818 -26.28 -5.86 -36.67
N ILE A 819 -25.93 -6.39 -37.84
CA ILE A 819 -24.93 -7.45 -37.99
C ILE A 819 -23.79 -6.94 -38.86
N TYR A 820 -22.57 -7.12 -38.38
CA TYR A 820 -21.35 -6.76 -39.07
C TYR A 820 -20.60 -8.03 -39.45
N MET A 821 -20.25 -8.17 -40.73
CA MET A 821 -19.35 -9.20 -41.19
C MET A 821 -18.00 -8.58 -41.47
N VAL A 822 -16.96 -9.21 -40.93
CA VAL A 822 -15.60 -8.70 -40.96
C VAL A 822 -14.66 -9.81 -41.39
N SER A 823 -13.71 -9.50 -42.26
CA SER A 823 -12.68 -10.47 -42.65
C SER A 823 -11.28 -9.89 -42.57
N PHE A 824 -10.36 -10.70 -42.08
CA PHE A 824 -8.93 -10.46 -42.07
C PHE A 824 -8.26 -11.30 -43.15
N PHE A 825 -7.55 -10.65 -44.07
CA PHE A 825 -6.80 -11.31 -45.13
C PHE A 825 -5.30 -11.12 -44.93
N TRP A 826 -4.54 -12.22 -45.03
CA TRP A 826 -3.08 -12.18 -44.99
C TRP A 826 -2.53 -11.81 -46.36
N LYS A 827 -1.62 -10.83 -46.42
CA LYS A 827 -1.12 -10.26 -47.68
C LYS A 827 0.22 -10.89 -48.07
N GLN A 828 0.16 -12.04 -48.72
CA GLN A 828 1.30 -12.57 -49.48
C GLN A 828 1.23 -11.96 -50.90
N ASN A 829 2.06 -10.96 -51.20
CA ASN A 829 2.14 -10.22 -52.47
C ASN A 829 0.92 -9.35 -52.83
N GLU A 830 1.05 -8.03 -52.68
CA GLU A 830 0.30 -6.96 -53.37
C GLU A 830 -1.05 -7.30 -54.04
N MET A 831 -1.98 -7.97 -53.34
CA MET A 831 -3.35 -8.08 -53.86
C MET A 831 -3.95 -6.66 -53.89
N PRO A 832 -4.47 -6.20 -55.04
CA PRO A 832 -5.17 -4.93 -55.12
C PRO A 832 -6.39 -4.94 -54.18
N ASN A 833 -6.70 -3.81 -53.54
CA ASN A 833 -7.86 -3.69 -52.62
C ASN A 833 -9.21 -4.13 -53.25
N ASN A 834 -9.32 -4.13 -54.58
CA ASN A 834 -10.52 -4.63 -55.26
C ASN A 834 -10.68 -6.16 -55.13
N LYS A 835 -9.58 -6.92 -55.05
CA LYS A 835 -9.64 -8.40 -54.91
C LYS A 835 -9.98 -8.84 -53.48
N THR A 836 -9.49 -8.15 -52.45
CA THR A 836 -9.86 -8.43 -51.05
C THR A 836 -11.34 -8.18 -50.83
N LYS A 837 -11.89 -7.14 -51.46
CA LYS A 837 -13.31 -6.84 -51.42
C LYS A 837 -14.15 -7.90 -52.08
N ILE A 838 -13.77 -8.33 -53.28
CA ILE A 838 -14.47 -9.43 -53.97
C ILE A 838 -14.44 -10.69 -53.11
N LEU A 839 -13.29 -11.06 -52.53
CA LEU A 839 -13.18 -12.26 -51.70
C LEU A 839 -13.99 -12.15 -50.41
N HIS A 840 -14.01 -10.97 -49.78
CA HIS A 840 -14.87 -10.68 -48.64
C HIS A 840 -16.34 -10.80 -49.00
N ASP A 841 -16.77 -10.14 -50.08
CA ASP A 841 -18.15 -10.18 -50.57
C ASP A 841 -18.56 -11.62 -50.92
N GLU A 842 -17.67 -12.42 -51.53
CA GLU A 842 -17.90 -13.85 -51.80
C GLU A 842 -18.08 -14.68 -50.53
N VAL A 843 -17.25 -14.48 -49.51
CA VAL A 843 -17.38 -15.18 -48.22
C VAL A 843 -18.67 -14.77 -47.51
N CYS A 844 -18.94 -13.46 -47.43
CA CYS A 844 -20.17 -12.91 -46.87
C CYS A 844 -21.40 -13.45 -47.61
N MET A 845 -21.39 -13.48 -48.94
CA MET A 845 -22.48 -14.04 -49.75
C MET A 845 -22.67 -15.52 -49.51
N LYS A 846 -21.59 -16.33 -49.45
CA LYS A 846 -21.68 -17.76 -49.10
C LYS A 846 -22.29 -17.99 -47.72
N ILE A 847 -21.90 -17.18 -46.73
CA ILE A 847 -22.50 -17.22 -45.39
C ILE A 847 -23.97 -16.86 -45.49
N VAL A 848 -24.32 -15.72 -46.10
CA VAL A 848 -25.71 -15.26 -46.26
C VAL A 848 -26.57 -16.27 -47.01
N GLU A 849 -26.09 -16.90 -48.08
CA GLU A 849 -26.78 -17.96 -48.82
C GLU A 849 -27.02 -19.19 -47.95
N LYS A 850 -26.00 -19.64 -47.20
CA LYS A 850 -26.17 -20.73 -46.22
C LYS A 850 -27.14 -20.38 -45.11
N LEU A 851 -27.19 -19.11 -44.69
CA LEU A 851 -28.18 -18.63 -43.72
C LEU A 851 -29.59 -18.59 -44.30
N LYS A 852 -29.75 -18.36 -45.61
CA LYS A 852 -31.03 -18.41 -46.33
C LYS A 852 -31.50 -19.83 -46.61
N THR A 853 -30.59 -20.79 -46.82
CA THR A 853 -30.98 -22.19 -46.94
C THR A 853 -31.51 -22.70 -45.61
N ASP A 854 -32.79 -23.06 -45.60
CA ASP A 854 -33.47 -23.65 -44.47
C ASP A 854 -32.87 -25.03 -44.24
N SER A 855 -32.01 -25.14 -43.23
CA SER A 855 -31.45 -26.43 -42.83
C SER A 855 -32.57 -27.23 -42.19
N ASN A 856 -33.15 -28.13 -42.99
CA ASN A 856 -34.16 -29.11 -42.62
C ASN A 856 -33.89 -29.64 -41.18
N PRO A 857 -34.82 -29.50 -40.22
CA PRO A 857 -34.58 -29.75 -38.79
C PRO A 857 -34.46 -31.24 -38.40
N LYS A 858 -34.06 -32.11 -39.33
CA LYS A 858 -34.17 -33.57 -39.19
C LYS A 858 -32.95 -34.25 -38.55
N GLU A 859 -31.76 -33.65 -38.55
CA GLU A 859 -30.65 -34.13 -37.73
C GLU A 859 -30.52 -33.28 -36.47
N ARG A 860 -31.36 -33.59 -35.48
CA ARG A 860 -31.11 -33.16 -34.11
C ARG A 860 -29.96 -34.00 -33.59
N ALA A 861 -28.77 -33.44 -33.53
CA ALA A 861 -27.63 -34.10 -32.91
C ALA A 861 -28.02 -34.61 -31.52
N ARG A 862 -27.78 -35.90 -31.25
CA ARG A 862 -28.12 -36.52 -29.97
C ARG A 862 -27.18 -35.98 -28.90
N PHE A 863 -27.61 -35.93 -27.64
CA PHE A 863 -26.73 -35.68 -26.50
C PHE A 863 -27.19 -36.56 -25.35
N ARG A 864 -26.28 -37.38 -24.83
CA ARG A 864 -26.53 -38.31 -23.72
C ARG A 864 -25.37 -38.27 -22.76
N VAL A 865 -25.65 -38.56 -21.50
CA VAL A 865 -24.64 -38.69 -20.45
C VAL A 865 -24.77 -40.03 -19.76
N SER A 866 -23.68 -40.47 -19.10
CA SER A 866 -23.71 -41.60 -18.18
C SER A 866 -24.61 -41.33 -16.97
N ASP A 867 -25.17 -42.38 -16.38
CA ASP A 867 -25.98 -42.26 -15.15
C ASP A 867 -25.14 -41.90 -13.91
N ILE A 868 -23.81 -42.11 -13.97
CA ILE A 868 -22.91 -41.93 -12.83
C ILE A 868 -22.16 -40.60 -12.95
N GLU A 869 -22.51 -39.64 -12.09
CA GLU A 869 -21.75 -38.40 -11.89
C GLU A 869 -20.55 -38.66 -10.97
N VAL A 870 -19.34 -38.40 -11.46
CA VAL A 870 -18.10 -38.54 -10.69
C VAL A 870 -17.77 -37.20 -10.03
N ARG A 871 -17.41 -37.24 -8.74
CA ARG A 871 -17.04 -36.06 -7.93
C ARG A 871 -15.59 -36.17 -7.47
N SER A 872 -14.87 -35.06 -7.47
CA SER A 872 -13.50 -34.97 -6.94
C SER A 872 -13.43 -35.19 -5.42
N ASN A 873 -14.41 -34.66 -4.68
CA ASN A 873 -14.52 -34.75 -3.24
C ASN A 873 -15.89 -35.30 -2.83
N THR A 874 -15.92 -36.14 -1.80
CA THR A 874 -17.17 -36.49 -1.11
C THR A 874 -17.74 -35.27 -0.38
N ASP A 875 -18.99 -35.35 0.06
CA ASP A 875 -19.62 -34.27 0.82
C ASP A 875 -18.88 -34.04 2.16
N ASP A 876 -18.52 -35.11 2.88
CA ASP A 876 -17.75 -35.03 4.14
C ASP A 876 -16.35 -34.43 3.97
N GLU A 877 -15.67 -34.78 2.87
CA GLU A 877 -14.37 -34.18 2.53
C GLU A 877 -14.51 -32.68 2.27
N TYR A 878 -15.56 -32.26 1.55
CA TYR A 878 -15.79 -30.85 1.30
C TYR A 878 -16.16 -30.09 2.58
N LEU A 879 -17.00 -30.67 3.45
CA LEU A 879 -17.31 -30.08 4.77
C LEU A 879 -16.04 -29.90 5.61
N SER A 880 -15.11 -30.86 5.54
CA SER A 880 -13.80 -30.76 6.19
C SER A 880 -12.93 -29.65 5.60
N MET A 881 -12.95 -29.47 4.27
CA MET A 881 -12.28 -28.34 3.60
C MET A 881 -12.86 -26.99 4.04
N VAL A 882 -14.19 -26.88 4.20
CA VAL A 882 -14.83 -25.66 4.72
C VAL A 882 -14.37 -25.36 6.15
N GLN A 883 -14.38 -26.37 7.03
CA GLN A 883 -13.88 -26.21 8.40
C GLN A 883 -12.40 -25.80 8.44
N PHE A 884 -11.59 -26.32 7.52
CA PHE A 884 -10.19 -25.91 7.36
C PHE A 884 -10.09 -24.44 6.95
N GLY A 885 -10.83 -24.00 5.93
CA GLY A 885 -10.90 -22.60 5.50
C GLY A 885 -11.31 -21.67 6.64
N LYS A 886 -12.33 -22.04 7.41
CA LYS A 886 -12.78 -21.27 8.60
C LYS A 886 -11.67 -21.11 9.64
N LYS A 887 -10.89 -22.16 9.91
CA LYS A 887 -9.75 -22.08 10.85
C LYS A 887 -8.71 -21.05 10.39
N HIS A 888 -8.44 -20.98 9.08
CA HIS A 888 -7.56 -19.95 8.53
C HIS A 888 -8.14 -18.53 8.69
N CYS A 889 -9.47 -18.38 8.53
CA CYS A 889 -10.13 -17.11 8.83
C CYS A 889 -9.99 -16.70 10.29
N PHE A 890 -10.22 -17.60 11.25
CA PHE A 890 -10.06 -17.30 12.67
C PHE A 890 -8.62 -16.99 13.09
N ARG A 891 -7.64 -17.61 12.43
CA ARG A 891 -6.21 -17.31 12.66
C ARG A 891 -5.78 -15.96 12.10
N GLY A 892 -6.58 -15.36 11.22
CA GLY A 892 -6.22 -14.13 10.50
C GLY A 892 -5.32 -14.36 9.27
N ASP A 893 -5.21 -15.60 8.78
CA ASP A 893 -4.43 -15.91 7.57
C ASP A 893 -5.11 -15.30 6.32
N VAL A 894 -6.44 -15.32 6.28
CA VAL A 894 -7.30 -14.79 5.21
C VAL A 894 -8.62 -14.26 5.78
N PHE A 895 -9.17 -13.19 5.22
CA PHE A 895 -10.56 -12.79 5.47
C PHE A 895 -11.55 -13.76 4.81
N GLN A 896 -11.21 -14.20 3.60
CA GLN A 896 -11.99 -15.15 2.82
C GLN A 896 -11.08 -16.06 1.99
N VAL A 897 -11.47 -17.32 1.81
CA VAL A 897 -10.92 -18.24 0.80
C VAL A 897 -12.03 -18.94 0.05
N VAL A 898 -11.93 -19.05 -1.27
CA VAL A 898 -12.96 -19.66 -2.12
C VAL A 898 -12.55 -21.09 -2.46
N LEU A 899 -13.20 -22.06 -1.83
CA LEU A 899 -12.90 -23.49 -2.03
C LEU A 899 -13.91 -24.09 -3.01
N SER A 900 -13.43 -24.98 -3.88
CA SER A 900 -14.25 -25.54 -4.96
C SER A 900 -14.06 -27.05 -5.11
N ARG A 901 -15.00 -27.68 -5.81
CA ARG A 901 -14.94 -29.11 -6.17
C ARG A 901 -15.48 -29.35 -7.57
N ARG A 902 -14.81 -30.23 -8.31
CA ARG A 902 -15.13 -30.62 -9.70
C ARG A 902 -16.02 -31.85 -9.78
N TYR A 903 -16.82 -31.87 -10.83
CA TYR A 903 -17.71 -32.94 -11.25
C TYR A 903 -17.45 -33.30 -12.71
N SER A 904 -17.74 -34.54 -13.06
CA SER A 904 -17.67 -34.99 -14.45
C SER A 904 -18.68 -36.08 -14.76
N LEU A 905 -19.04 -36.15 -16.05
CA LEU A 905 -19.89 -37.18 -16.64
C LEU A 905 -19.28 -37.61 -17.97
N ASP A 906 -19.42 -38.88 -18.31
CA ASP A 906 -19.17 -39.33 -19.68
C ASP A 906 -20.34 -38.87 -20.55
N TYR A 907 -20.07 -38.45 -21.78
CA TYR A 907 -21.11 -38.00 -22.70
C TYR A 907 -20.88 -38.49 -24.12
N GLU A 908 -21.99 -38.64 -24.85
CA GLU A 908 -21.98 -38.90 -26.29
C GLU A 908 -22.84 -37.87 -27.01
N GLY A 909 -22.38 -37.44 -28.19
CA GLY A 909 -23.12 -36.54 -29.06
C GLY A 909 -22.68 -35.08 -28.99
N ASP A 910 -23.58 -34.13 -29.25
CA ASP A 910 -23.24 -32.72 -29.47
C ASP A 910 -23.43 -31.86 -28.22
N GLU A 911 -22.32 -31.51 -27.56
CA GLU A 911 -22.29 -30.65 -26.37
C GLU A 911 -22.83 -29.23 -26.61
N PHE A 912 -22.93 -28.77 -27.87
CA PHE A 912 -23.52 -27.46 -28.16
C PHE A 912 -24.99 -27.38 -27.75
N ARG A 913 -25.70 -28.52 -27.68
CA ARG A 913 -27.07 -28.54 -27.13
C ARG A 913 -27.10 -28.15 -25.66
N VAL A 914 -26.12 -28.58 -24.87
CA VAL A 914 -26.01 -28.19 -23.45
C VAL A 914 -25.82 -26.68 -23.34
N TYR A 915 -25.00 -26.08 -24.22
CA TYR A 915 -24.87 -24.63 -24.30
C TYR A 915 -26.20 -23.94 -24.64
N CYS A 916 -26.94 -24.42 -25.65
CA CYS A 916 -28.25 -23.87 -26.00
C CYS A 916 -29.25 -23.91 -24.84
N GLU A 917 -29.30 -25.02 -24.10
CA GLU A 917 -30.17 -25.14 -22.91
C GLU A 917 -29.69 -24.25 -21.77
N LEU A 918 -28.37 -24.14 -21.56
CA LEU A 918 -27.80 -23.25 -20.56
C LEU A 918 -28.14 -21.78 -20.84
N LYS A 919 -28.04 -21.33 -22.11
CA LYS A 919 -28.44 -19.99 -22.55
C LYS A 919 -29.91 -19.68 -22.21
N LYS A 920 -30.81 -20.66 -22.41
CA LYS A 920 -32.24 -20.51 -22.07
C LYS A 920 -32.49 -20.45 -20.56
N LEU A 921 -31.80 -21.29 -19.80
CA LEU A 921 -32.01 -21.44 -18.36
C LEU A 921 -31.40 -20.30 -17.55
N ASN A 922 -30.26 -19.77 -18.00
CA ASN A 922 -29.50 -18.77 -17.27
C ASN A 922 -28.81 -17.81 -18.26
N PRO A 923 -29.53 -16.86 -18.87
CA PRO A 923 -28.92 -15.85 -19.72
C PRO A 923 -28.10 -14.89 -18.86
N SER A 924 -26.77 -14.95 -18.99
CA SER A 924 -25.83 -14.08 -18.26
C SER A 924 -25.10 -13.13 -19.22
N PRO A 925 -24.53 -12.01 -18.72
CA PRO A 925 -23.86 -11.02 -19.56
C PRO A 925 -22.71 -11.58 -20.41
N TYR A 926 -22.10 -12.70 -20.01
CA TYR A 926 -20.98 -13.32 -20.73
C TYR A 926 -21.25 -14.80 -21.01
N LEU A 927 -21.89 -15.07 -22.14
CA LEU A 927 -22.12 -16.40 -22.69
C LEU A 927 -20.99 -16.74 -23.65
N PHE A 928 -20.47 -17.97 -23.64
CA PHE A 928 -19.41 -18.33 -24.57
C PHE A 928 -19.44 -19.80 -24.97
N PHE A 929 -19.00 -20.09 -26.19
CA PHE A 929 -18.71 -21.43 -26.71
C PHE A 929 -17.48 -21.41 -27.62
N PHE A 930 -16.37 -21.92 -27.12
CA PHE A 930 -15.09 -21.99 -27.80
C PHE A 930 -14.80 -23.44 -28.18
N ASN A 931 -14.71 -23.70 -29.48
CA ASN A 931 -14.39 -24.99 -30.07
C ASN A 931 -12.93 -24.99 -30.55
N TYR A 932 -12.07 -25.69 -29.83
CA TYR A 932 -10.66 -25.84 -30.18
C TYR A 932 -10.34 -27.16 -30.92
N GLY A 933 -11.38 -27.92 -31.29
CA GLY A 933 -11.26 -29.20 -31.97
C GLY A 933 -11.07 -30.37 -31.01
N THR A 934 -9.98 -30.40 -30.26
CA THR A 934 -9.70 -31.48 -29.29
C THR A 934 -10.42 -31.30 -27.96
N PHE A 935 -10.79 -30.06 -27.61
CA PHE A 935 -11.59 -29.73 -26.43
C PHE A 935 -12.52 -28.54 -26.71
N ARG A 936 -13.52 -28.36 -25.84
CA ARG A 936 -14.46 -27.25 -25.87
C ARG A 936 -14.53 -26.58 -24.51
N LEU A 937 -14.65 -25.25 -24.50
CA LEU A 937 -14.94 -24.45 -23.32
C LEU A 937 -16.23 -23.67 -23.57
N PHE A 938 -17.22 -23.82 -22.69
CA PHE A 938 -18.47 -23.08 -22.85
C PHE A 938 -19.15 -22.79 -21.52
N GLY A 939 -19.92 -21.71 -21.43
CA GLY A 939 -20.51 -21.31 -20.16
C GLY A 939 -21.43 -20.11 -20.26
N SER A 940 -22.01 -19.76 -19.10
CA SER A 940 -22.84 -18.58 -18.90
C SER A 940 -22.37 -17.86 -17.64
N SER A 941 -21.35 -17.02 -17.79
CA SER A 941 -20.71 -16.34 -16.67
C SER A 941 -21.45 -15.06 -16.31
N PRO A 942 -21.78 -14.84 -15.02
CA PRO A 942 -22.38 -13.60 -14.55
C PRO A 942 -21.39 -12.46 -14.39
N GLU A 943 -20.07 -12.72 -14.40
CA GLU A 943 -19.08 -11.79 -13.87
C GLU A 943 -17.88 -11.63 -14.82
N ALA A 944 -17.47 -10.37 -14.99
CA ALA A 944 -16.27 -10.02 -15.74
C ALA A 944 -15.01 -10.25 -14.88
N GLN A 945 -13.95 -10.81 -15.47
CA GLN A 945 -12.62 -10.75 -14.89
C GLN A 945 -12.08 -9.32 -15.00
N LEU A 946 -12.18 -8.73 -16.20
CA LEU A 946 -11.71 -7.39 -16.49
C LEU A 946 -12.33 -6.88 -17.79
N LEU A 947 -12.82 -5.65 -17.77
CA LEU A 947 -13.23 -4.92 -18.96
C LEU A 947 -12.29 -3.73 -19.15
N VAL A 948 -11.83 -3.46 -20.37
CA VAL A 948 -11.07 -2.26 -20.70
C VAL A 948 -11.59 -1.67 -22.00
N SER A 949 -11.94 -0.39 -22.01
CA SER A 949 -12.39 0.29 -23.21
C SER A 949 -11.24 0.70 -24.11
N ALA A 950 -11.58 0.98 -25.37
CA ALA A 950 -10.76 1.67 -26.36
C ALA A 950 -10.02 2.92 -25.83
N GLU A 951 -10.64 3.64 -24.89
CA GLU A 951 -10.15 4.86 -24.26
C GLU A 951 -9.31 4.58 -22.99
N ARG A 952 -8.90 3.31 -22.80
CA ARG A 952 -8.08 2.83 -21.70
C ARG A 952 -8.74 3.00 -20.33
N VAL A 953 -10.07 2.92 -20.26
CA VAL A 953 -10.82 2.87 -19.00
C VAL A 953 -11.05 1.42 -18.63
N ALA A 954 -10.47 0.98 -17.52
CA ALA A 954 -10.63 -0.35 -16.97
C ALA A 954 -11.78 -0.39 -15.96
N GLU A 955 -12.56 -1.47 -15.98
CA GLU A 955 -13.70 -1.68 -15.09
C GLU A 955 -13.70 -3.11 -14.54
N ILE A 956 -14.04 -3.22 -13.26
CA ILE A 956 -14.41 -4.47 -12.58
C ILE A 956 -15.78 -4.24 -11.97
N HIS A 957 -16.69 -5.21 -12.11
CA HIS A 957 -18.06 -5.13 -11.59
C HIS A 957 -18.25 -6.16 -10.47
N PRO A 958 -17.95 -5.81 -9.21
CA PRO A 958 -18.21 -6.70 -8.08
C PRO A 958 -19.69 -7.05 -7.98
N ILE A 959 -19.99 -8.35 -7.82
CA ILE A 959 -21.33 -8.88 -7.63
C ILE A 959 -21.34 -9.73 -6.36
N ALA A 960 -22.25 -9.39 -5.42
CA ALA A 960 -22.51 -10.19 -4.23
C ALA A 960 -23.99 -10.04 -3.84
N GLY A 961 -24.50 -10.89 -2.94
CA GLY A 961 -25.93 -10.88 -2.64
C GLY A 961 -26.78 -11.44 -3.77
N THR A 962 -27.51 -12.52 -3.53
CA THR A 962 -28.39 -13.10 -4.55
C THR A 962 -29.71 -13.53 -3.95
N PHE A 963 -30.79 -12.82 -4.27
CA PHE A 963 -32.15 -13.30 -4.01
C PHE A 963 -32.79 -13.82 -5.30
N LYS A 964 -33.70 -14.79 -5.18
CA LYS A 964 -34.52 -15.23 -6.32
C LYS A 964 -35.50 -14.10 -6.68
N ARG A 965 -35.70 -13.88 -7.97
CA ARG A 965 -36.76 -12.99 -8.45
C ARG A 965 -38.12 -13.62 -8.10
N SER A 966 -38.99 -12.81 -7.52
CA SER A 966 -40.38 -13.12 -7.22
C SER A 966 -41.26 -12.99 -8.48
N LYS A 967 -42.53 -13.40 -8.39
CA LYS A 967 -43.45 -13.36 -9.55
C LYS A 967 -44.09 -11.98 -9.74
N THR A 968 -44.08 -11.15 -8.70
CA THR A 968 -44.70 -9.82 -8.67
C THR A 968 -43.64 -8.76 -8.41
N LYS A 969 -43.89 -7.55 -8.90
CA LYS A 969 -42.96 -6.42 -8.75
C LYS A 969 -42.89 -5.96 -7.29
N GLU A 970 -44.00 -6.03 -6.58
CA GLU A 970 -44.12 -5.64 -5.18
C GLU A 970 -43.27 -6.54 -4.27
N GLU A 971 -43.27 -7.85 -4.52
CA GLU A 971 -42.41 -8.80 -3.79
C GLU A 971 -40.93 -8.57 -4.12
N ASP A 972 -40.59 -8.33 -5.39
CA ASP A 972 -39.22 -7.99 -5.80
C ASP A 972 -38.70 -6.72 -5.12
N GLU A 973 -39.54 -5.69 -4.94
CA GLU A 973 -39.18 -4.47 -4.22
C GLU A 973 -38.92 -4.73 -2.72
N ILE A 974 -39.70 -5.62 -2.09
CA ILE A 974 -39.49 -6.04 -0.70
C ILE A 974 -38.20 -6.84 -0.57
N ASP A 975 -37.99 -7.83 -1.45
CA ASP A 975 -36.80 -8.66 -1.48
C ASP A 975 -35.54 -7.82 -1.76
N SER A 976 -35.62 -6.83 -2.66
CA SER A 976 -34.55 -5.87 -2.94
C SER A 976 -34.17 -5.06 -1.71
N LYS A 977 -35.16 -4.54 -0.96
CA LYS A 977 -34.92 -3.80 0.29
C LYS A 977 -34.33 -4.71 1.37
N ARG A 978 -34.77 -5.97 1.45
CA ARG A 978 -34.21 -6.95 2.38
C ARG A 978 -32.75 -7.27 2.03
N LEU A 979 -32.43 -7.46 0.75
CA LEU A 979 -31.07 -7.71 0.29
C LEU A 979 -30.15 -6.53 0.60
N LEU A 980 -30.60 -5.31 0.33
CA LEU A 980 -29.89 -4.07 0.67
C LEU A 980 -29.69 -3.87 2.18
N ALA A 981 -30.55 -4.44 3.03
CA ALA A 981 -30.47 -4.33 4.48
C ALA A 981 -29.68 -5.47 5.14
N ASP A 982 -29.38 -6.55 4.41
CA ASP A 982 -28.70 -7.72 4.96
C ASP A 982 -27.25 -7.39 5.35
N PRO A 983 -26.89 -7.43 6.65
CA PRO A 983 -25.56 -7.03 7.10
C PRO A 983 -24.45 -7.97 6.62
N LYS A 984 -24.76 -9.25 6.37
CA LYS A 984 -23.79 -10.23 5.88
C LYS A 984 -23.45 -9.95 4.43
N GLU A 985 -24.48 -9.88 3.57
CA GLU A 985 -24.31 -9.66 2.13
C GLU A 985 -23.64 -8.31 1.84
N ARG A 986 -23.98 -7.27 2.62
CA ARG A 986 -23.30 -5.97 2.53
C ARG A 986 -21.83 -6.05 2.89
N ALA A 987 -21.48 -6.71 4.01
CA ALA A 987 -20.09 -6.82 4.45
C ALA A 987 -19.23 -7.56 3.42
N GLU A 988 -19.74 -8.67 2.88
CA GLU A 988 -19.09 -9.41 1.79
C GLU A 988 -18.93 -8.54 0.54
N HIS A 989 -19.97 -7.81 0.15
CA HIS A 989 -19.91 -6.94 -1.02
C HIS A 989 -18.92 -5.77 -0.85
N VAL A 990 -18.83 -5.13 0.33
CA VAL A 990 -17.81 -4.09 0.60
C VAL A 990 -16.41 -4.65 0.39
N MET A 991 -16.14 -5.84 0.92
CA MET A 991 -14.84 -6.49 0.78
C MET A 991 -14.48 -6.75 -0.70
N LEU A 992 -15.46 -7.18 -1.52
CA LEU A 992 -15.24 -7.38 -2.95
C LEU A 992 -15.00 -6.06 -3.71
N VAL A 993 -15.68 -4.98 -3.32
CA VAL A 993 -15.44 -3.64 -3.87
C VAL A 993 -14.03 -3.16 -3.54
N ASP A 994 -13.58 -3.33 -2.29
CA ASP A 994 -12.22 -2.95 -1.91
C ASP A 994 -11.16 -3.81 -2.60
N LEU A 995 -11.43 -5.09 -2.83
CA LEU A 995 -10.54 -5.96 -3.60
C LEU A 995 -10.44 -5.52 -5.06
N ALA A 996 -11.57 -5.15 -5.69
CA ALA A 996 -11.58 -4.60 -7.04
C ALA A 996 -10.85 -3.25 -7.13
N ARG A 997 -10.97 -2.38 -6.11
CA ARG A 997 -10.18 -1.14 -6.02
C ARG A 997 -8.70 -1.42 -5.92
N ASN A 998 -8.31 -2.35 -5.05
CA ASN A 998 -6.91 -2.76 -4.89
C ASN A 998 -6.35 -3.31 -6.19
N ASP A 999 -7.07 -4.24 -6.84
CA ASP A 999 -6.67 -4.86 -8.10
C ASP A 999 -6.47 -3.81 -9.20
N LEU A 1000 -7.41 -2.88 -9.39
CA LEU A 1000 -7.23 -1.81 -10.38
C LEU A 1000 -6.11 -0.84 -10.00
N SER A 1001 -5.89 -0.55 -8.71
CA SER A 1001 -4.87 0.41 -8.27
C SER A 1001 -3.42 0.01 -8.58
N ILE A 1002 -3.18 -1.28 -8.89
CA ILE A 1002 -1.85 -1.78 -9.26
C ILE A 1002 -1.36 -1.15 -10.58
N SER A 1003 -2.27 -0.97 -11.54
CA SER A 1003 -1.93 -0.57 -12.92
C SER A 1003 -2.85 0.53 -13.49
N CYS A 1004 -3.76 1.09 -12.68
CA CYS A 1004 -4.63 2.19 -13.07
C CYS A 1004 -4.50 3.41 -12.15
N GLU A 1005 -4.64 4.59 -12.73
CA GLU A 1005 -4.81 5.88 -12.07
C GLU A 1005 -6.31 6.21 -11.91
N ASP A 1006 -6.65 7.18 -11.04
CA ASP A 1006 -8.04 7.65 -10.81
C ASP A 1006 -9.03 6.52 -10.51
N VAL A 1007 -8.59 5.51 -9.74
CA VAL A 1007 -9.44 4.37 -9.35
C VAL A 1007 -10.54 4.84 -8.40
N LYS A 1008 -11.80 4.69 -8.83
CA LYS A 1008 -12.99 5.12 -8.08
C LYS A 1008 -14.10 4.11 -8.17
N VAL A 1009 -14.95 4.10 -7.15
CA VAL A 1009 -16.22 3.39 -7.18
C VAL A 1009 -17.24 4.28 -7.89
N ASP A 1010 -17.60 3.92 -9.12
CA ASP A 1010 -18.50 4.67 -10.00
C ASP A 1010 -19.97 4.45 -9.61
N SER A 1011 -20.32 3.21 -9.24
CA SER A 1011 -21.59 2.87 -8.58
C SER A 1011 -21.34 1.92 -7.42
N PHE A 1012 -22.07 2.11 -6.32
CA PHE A 1012 -21.89 1.36 -5.09
C PHE A 1012 -23.21 0.74 -4.63
N MET A 1013 -23.21 -0.58 -4.44
CA MET A 1013 -24.33 -1.38 -3.89
C MET A 1013 -25.69 -1.07 -4.53
N GLN A 1014 -25.74 -1.07 -5.86
CA GLN A 1014 -27.00 -0.92 -6.59
C GLN A 1014 -27.69 -2.28 -6.70
N VAL A 1015 -29.01 -2.29 -6.55
CA VAL A 1015 -29.80 -3.49 -6.82
C VAL A 1015 -30.03 -3.60 -8.32
N GLN A 1016 -29.64 -4.73 -8.89
CA GLN A 1016 -29.84 -5.04 -10.30
C GLN A 1016 -30.75 -6.25 -10.45
N LEU A 1017 -31.84 -6.08 -11.20
CA LEU A 1017 -32.84 -7.10 -11.48
C LEU A 1017 -32.46 -7.84 -12.76
N TYR A 1018 -32.15 -9.12 -12.66
CA TYR A 1018 -31.99 -10.04 -13.78
C TYR A 1018 -33.25 -10.88 -13.98
N SER A 1019 -33.31 -11.68 -15.05
CA SER A 1019 -34.51 -12.47 -15.40
C SER A 1019 -34.98 -13.42 -14.29
N HIS A 1020 -34.07 -13.92 -13.45
CA HIS A 1020 -34.38 -14.91 -12.41
C HIS A 1020 -33.86 -14.56 -11.01
N VAL A 1021 -33.03 -13.52 -10.88
CA VAL A 1021 -32.33 -13.18 -9.64
C VAL A 1021 -32.20 -11.67 -9.47
N ILE A 1022 -32.00 -11.26 -8.22
CA ILE A 1022 -31.73 -9.90 -7.77
C ILE A 1022 -30.32 -9.89 -7.18
N HIS A 1023 -29.45 -8.98 -7.66
CA HIS A 1023 -28.05 -8.88 -7.20
C HIS A 1023 -27.71 -7.50 -6.64
N LEU A 1024 -26.78 -7.44 -5.68
CA LEU A 1024 -26.06 -6.21 -5.38
C LEU A 1024 -24.87 -6.10 -6.33
N THR A 1025 -24.82 -5.01 -7.08
CA THR A 1025 -23.76 -4.74 -8.05
C THR A 1025 -23.09 -3.41 -7.73
N SER A 1026 -21.78 -3.37 -7.91
CA SER A 1026 -20.98 -2.14 -7.89
C SER A 1026 -20.16 -2.07 -9.16
N LYS A 1027 -19.69 -0.87 -9.52
CA LYS A 1027 -18.76 -0.66 -10.62
C LYS A 1027 -17.55 0.08 -10.09
N VAL A 1028 -16.37 -0.52 -10.21
CA VAL A 1028 -15.10 0.14 -9.92
C VAL A 1028 -14.40 0.42 -11.25
N LYS A 1029 -14.00 1.67 -11.46
CA LYS A 1029 -13.34 2.11 -12.69
C LYS A 1029 -12.01 2.75 -12.38
N GLY A 1030 -11.05 2.59 -13.28
CA GLY A 1030 -9.77 3.28 -13.25
C GLY A 1030 -9.26 3.51 -14.67
N ARG A 1031 -8.40 4.50 -14.86
CA ARG A 1031 -7.73 4.73 -16.14
C ARG A 1031 -6.41 3.98 -16.15
N LEU A 1032 -6.23 3.03 -17.07
CA LEU A 1032 -4.98 2.28 -17.20
C LEU A 1032 -3.81 3.25 -17.41
N SER A 1033 -2.79 3.16 -16.56
CA SER A 1033 -1.65 4.07 -16.57
C SER A 1033 -0.96 4.10 -17.94
N PRO A 1034 -0.45 5.25 -18.42
CA PRO A 1034 0.06 5.39 -19.78
C PRO A 1034 1.18 4.40 -20.16
N GLU A 1035 2.01 4.02 -19.20
CA GLU A 1035 3.15 3.11 -19.33
C GLU A 1035 2.77 1.63 -19.32
N LYS A 1036 1.58 1.28 -18.83
CA LYS A 1036 1.14 -0.13 -18.71
C LYS A 1036 0.46 -0.61 -19.99
N HIS A 1037 0.67 -1.86 -20.37
CA HIS A 1037 -0.11 -2.49 -21.43
C HIS A 1037 -1.41 -3.07 -20.85
N VAL A 1038 -2.48 -3.16 -21.65
CA VAL A 1038 -3.77 -3.73 -21.20
C VAL A 1038 -3.64 -5.18 -20.69
N LEU A 1039 -2.71 -5.94 -21.28
CA LEU A 1039 -2.40 -7.31 -20.87
C LEU A 1039 -1.59 -7.40 -19.57
N ASP A 1040 -0.86 -6.34 -19.19
CA ASP A 1040 -0.23 -6.28 -17.87
C ASP A 1040 -1.29 -6.17 -16.79
N LEU A 1041 -2.27 -5.28 -16.98
CA LEU A 1041 -3.40 -5.14 -16.07
C LEU A 1041 -4.20 -6.43 -15.95
N LEU A 1042 -4.44 -7.14 -17.07
CA LEU A 1042 -5.08 -8.45 -17.01
C LEU A 1042 -4.29 -9.42 -16.15
N ALA A 1043 -2.95 -9.46 -16.25
CA ALA A 1043 -2.12 -10.33 -15.44
C ALA A 1043 -2.03 -9.89 -13.96
N ASP A 1044 -1.97 -8.58 -13.70
CA ASP A 1044 -1.91 -7.99 -12.36
C ASP A 1044 -3.19 -8.23 -11.55
N THR A 1045 -4.34 -8.24 -12.23
CA THR A 1045 -5.65 -8.42 -11.59
C THR A 1045 -6.07 -9.89 -11.51
N PHE A 1046 -5.33 -10.80 -12.13
CA PHE A 1046 -5.67 -12.22 -12.23
C PHE A 1046 -5.17 -13.04 -11.03
N PRO A 1047 -5.93 -14.08 -10.58
CA PRO A 1047 -7.32 -14.34 -10.89
C PRO A 1047 -8.25 -13.38 -10.11
N ALA A 1048 -9.53 -13.36 -10.47
CA ALA A 1048 -10.54 -12.63 -9.71
C ALA A 1048 -10.53 -12.98 -8.22
N GLY A 1049 -10.67 -11.94 -7.40
CA GLY A 1049 -10.79 -12.06 -5.95
C GLY A 1049 -11.97 -12.91 -5.50
N THR A 1050 -13.10 -12.80 -6.20
CA THR A 1050 -14.35 -13.57 -5.97
C THR A 1050 -14.17 -15.08 -6.13
N LEU A 1051 -13.10 -15.53 -6.77
CA LEU A 1051 -12.80 -16.95 -6.98
C LEU A 1051 -11.50 -17.40 -6.32
N SER A 1052 -10.79 -16.51 -5.63
CA SER A 1052 -9.57 -16.84 -4.90
C SER A 1052 -9.78 -16.58 -3.41
N GLY A 1053 -9.80 -15.32 -3.01
CA GLY A 1053 -10.00 -14.87 -1.64
C GLY A 1053 -9.16 -13.62 -1.33
N ALA A 1054 -9.11 -13.25 -0.05
CA ALA A 1054 -8.41 -12.06 0.42
C ALA A 1054 -7.68 -12.35 1.73
N PRO A 1055 -6.36 -12.09 1.86
CA PRO A 1055 -5.43 -11.68 0.80
C PRO A 1055 -5.23 -12.74 -0.30
N LYS A 1056 -5.17 -12.30 -1.56
CA LYS A 1056 -5.22 -13.16 -2.77
C LYS A 1056 -4.20 -14.29 -2.78
N ILE A 1057 -2.92 -13.97 -2.60
CA ILE A 1057 -1.81 -14.94 -2.62
C ILE A 1057 -1.99 -16.04 -1.56
N ARG A 1058 -2.32 -15.65 -0.32
CA ARG A 1058 -2.49 -16.61 0.78
C ARG A 1058 -3.71 -17.51 0.57
N ALA A 1059 -4.81 -16.96 0.06
CA ALA A 1059 -5.98 -17.75 -0.30
C ALA A 1059 -5.67 -18.80 -1.38
N MET A 1060 -4.88 -18.44 -2.40
CA MET A 1060 -4.47 -19.37 -3.46
C MET A 1060 -3.56 -20.49 -2.94
N GLN A 1061 -2.69 -20.21 -1.97
CA GLN A 1061 -1.90 -21.24 -1.30
C GLN A 1061 -2.80 -22.24 -0.56
N ILE A 1062 -3.80 -21.75 0.18
CA ILE A 1062 -4.77 -22.60 0.89
C ILE A 1062 -5.60 -23.44 -0.10
N ILE A 1063 -6.04 -22.85 -1.21
CA ILE A 1063 -6.73 -23.57 -2.29
C ILE A 1063 -5.84 -24.70 -2.81
N ASN A 1064 -4.57 -24.42 -3.10
CA ASN A 1064 -3.60 -25.41 -3.55
C ASN A 1064 -3.21 -26.42 -2.47
N GLU A 1065 -3.46 -26.18 -1.18
CA GLU A 1065 -3.32 -27.19 -0.14
C GLU A 1065 -4.52 -28.14 -0.14
N GLN A 1066 -5.74 -27.59 -0.20
CA GLN A 1066 -6.99 -28.31 0.05
C GLN A 1066 -7.63 -28.97 -1.18
N GLU A 1067 -7.58 -28.35 -2.35
CA GLU A 1067 -8.19 -28.94 -3.56
C GLU A 1067 -7.38 -30.14 -4.05
N LYS A 1068 -8.04 -31.17 -4.62
CA LYS A 1068 -7.38 -32.42 -5.03
C LYS A 1068 -6.69 -32.35 -6.40
N HIS A 1069 -7.04 -31.36 -7.22
CA HIS A 1069 -6.60 -31.23 -8.61
C HIS A 1069 -6.34 -29.77 -8.95
N ALA A 1070 -5.58 -29.51 -10.03
CA ALA A 1070 -5.44 -28.17 -10.60
C ALA A 1070 -6.81 -27.65 -11.05
N ARG A 1071 -7.05 -26.33 -11.01
CA ARG A 1071 -8.36 -25.76 -11.39
C ARG A 1071 -8.58 -25.74 -12.89
N SER A 1072 -7.50 -25.65 -13.67
CA SER A 1072 -7.52 -25.61 -15.13
C SER A 1072 -8.42 -24.47 -15.60
N PHE A 1073 -9.47 -24.75 -16.37
CA PHE A 1073 -10.41 -23.74 -16.84
C PHE A 1073 -11.17 -23.00 -15.72
N TYR A 1074 -11.46 -23.65 -14.58
CA TYR A 1074 -12.31 -23.05 -13.55
C TYR A 1074 -11.61 -21.86 -12.90
N ALA A 1075 -12.32 -20.73 -12.77
CA ALA A 1075 -11.76 -19.46 -12.29
C ALA A 1075 -10.66 -18.86 -13.17
N GLY A 1076 -10.48 -19.36 -14.40
CA GLY A 1076 -9.71 -18.68 -15.43
C GLY A 1076 -10.50 -17.55 -16.09
N SER A 1077 -10.00 -17.01 -17.20
CA SER A 1077 -10.66 -15.94 -17.96
C SER A 1077 -10.82 -16.30 -19.43
N VAL A 1078 -11.92 -15.86 -20.06
CA VAL A 1078 -12.21 -16.10 -21.48
C VAL A 1078 -12.83 -14.85 -22.11
N GLY A 1079 -12.47 -14.56 -23.37
CA GLY A 1079 -13.11 -13.48 -24.11
C GLY A 1079 -12.27 -12.96 -25.27
N VAL A 1080 -12.29 -11.64 -25.48
CA VAL A 1080 -11.62 -10.98 -26.62
C VAL A 1080 -10.55 -10.00 -26.16
N ILE A 1081 -9.42 -10.00 -26.88
CA ILE A 1081 -8.39 -8.95 -26.87
C ILE A 1081 -8.51 -8.20 -28.20
N GLY A 1082 -9.00 -6.97 -28.12
CA GLY A 1082 -9.18 -6.08 -29.25
C GLY A 1082 -7.85 -5.53 -29.77
N ILE A 1083 -7.74 -5.42 -31.10
CA ILE A 1083 -6.59 -4.80 -31.78
C ILE A 1083 -6.43 -3.31 -31.46
N ASP A 1084 -7.47 -2.70 -30.90
CA ASP A 1084 -7.55 -1.29 -30.56
C ASP A 1084 -7.36 -1.02 -29.05
N GLY A 1085 -6.94 -2.05 -28.31
CA GLY A 1085 -6.72 -2.00 -26.87
C GLY A 1085 -7.94 -2.36 -26.02
N THR A 1086 -9.11 -2.57 -26.64
CA THR A 1086 -10.30 -3.05 -25.91
C THR A 1086 -10.06 -4.44 -25.34
N LEU A 1087 -10.52 -4.70 -24.11
CA LEU A 1087 -10.43 -6.00 -23.47
C LEU A 1087 -11.80 -6.36 -22.88
N ILE A 1088 -12.30 -7.55 -23.22
CA ILE A 1088 -13.49 -8.12 -22.58
C ILE A 1088 -13.12 -9.52 -22.14
N GLN A 1089 -12.95 -9.72 -20.83
CA GLN A 1089 -12.63 -11.01 -20.25
C GLN A 1089 -13.64 -11.35 -19.17
N ALA A 1090 -14.30 -12.49 -19.31
CA ALA A 1090 -15.24 -13.04 -18.34
C ALA A 1090 -14.56 -14.13 -17.50
N ILE A 1091 -14.97 -14.28 -16.24
CA ILE A 1091 -14.47 -15.36 -15.39
C ILE A 1091 -15.11 -16.67 -15.85
N MET A 1092 -14.33 -17.75 -15.98
CA MET A 1092 -14.83 -19.07 -16.33
C MET A 1092 -15.48 -19.77 -15.12
N ILE A 1093 -16.69 -19.33 -14.79
CA ILE A 1093 -17.61 -19.90 -13.79
C ILE A 1093 -18.96 -20.22 -14.45
N ARG A 1094 -19.77 -21.10 -13.83
CA ARG A 1094 -20.98 -21.65 -14.48
C ARG A 1094 -20.68 -22.15 -15.90
N SER A 1095 -19.58 -22.88 -15.99
CA SER A 1095 -18.91 -23.24 -17.24
C SER A 1095 -18.62 -24.73 -17.27
N PHE A 1096 -18.49 -25.23 -18.50
CA PHE A 1096 -18.14 -26.59 -18.86
C PHE A 1096 -16.85 -26.61 -19.64
N MET A 1097 -16.08 -27.68 -19.44
CA MET A 1097 -15.00 -28.09 -20.33
C MET A 1097 -15.30 -29.49 -20.83
N CYS A 1098 -15.27 -29.70 -22.15
CA CYS A 1098 -15.41 -31.03 -22.73
C CYS A 1098 -14.11 -31.49 -23.39
N LYS A 1099 -13.66 -32.70 -23.06
CA LYS A 1099 -12.49 -33.35 -23.67
C LYS A 1099 -12.63 -34.86 -23.55
N ASP A 1100 -12.22 -35.60 -24.58
CA ASP A 1100 -12.22 -37.07 -24.60
C ASP A 1100 -13.57 -37.70 -24.19
N ASN A 1101 -14.68 -37.16 -24.73
CA ASN A 1101 -16.06 -37.58 -24.41
C ASN A 1101 -16.43 -37.49 -22.92
N ARG A 1102 -15.76 -36.62 -22.16
CA ARG A 1102 -16.14 -36.28 -20.79
C ARG A 1102 -16.46 -34.79 -20.69
N ILE A 1103 -17.52 -34.47 -19.97
CA ILE A 1103 -17.94 -33.10 -19.66
C ILE A 1103 -17.63 -32.82 -18.20
N TYR A 1104 -16.87 -31.76 -17.95
CA TYR A 1104 -16.42 -31.34 -16.62
C TYR A 1104 -17.05 -30.01 -16.24
N PHE A 1105 -17.45 -29.89 -14.99
CA PHE A 1105 -17.99 -28.64 -14.43
C PHE A 1105 -17.59 -28.52 -12.95
N GLN A 1106 -17.48 -27.29 -12.48
CA GLN A 1106 -16.90 -27.00 -11.17
C GLN A 1106 -17.60 -25.78 -10.55
N ALA A 1107 -17.75 -25.81 -9.24
CA ALA A 1107 -18.28 -24.69 -8.46
C ALA A 1107 -17.62 -24.65 -7.09
N GLY A 1108 -17.59 -23.45 -6.50
CA GLY A 1108 -17.03 -23.18 -5.20
C GLY A 1108 -17.87 -22.17 -4.42
N ALA A 1109 -17.53 -22.02 -3.15
CA ALA A 1109 -18.17 -21.11 -2.20
C ALA A 1109 -17.11 -20.31 -1.43
N GLY A 1110 -17.45 -19.07 -1.10
CA GLY A 1110 -16.58 -18.16 -0.35
C GLY A 1110 -16.64 -18.47 1.14
N ILE A 1111 -15.54 -18.98 1.69
CA ILE A 1111 -15.48 -19.39 3.09
C ILE A 1111 -14.96 -18.23 3.94
N THR A 1112 -15.75 -17.82 4.93
CA THR A 1112 -15.42 -16.79 5.93
C THR A 1112 -15.48 -17.38 7.34
N SER A 1113 -15.10 -16.62 8.36
CA SER A 1113 -15.21 -17.07 9.76
C SER A 1113 -16.67 -17.41 10.17
N GLN A 1114 -17.66 -16.80 9.52
CA GLN A 1114 -19.09 -17.00 9.79
C GLN A 1114 -19.76 -18.05 8.90
N SER A 1115 -19.04 -18.63 7.93
CA SER A 1115 -19.60 -19.66 7.04
C SER A 1115 -20.14 -20.87 7.79
N VAL A 1116 -21.26 -21.41 7.32
CA VAL A 1116 -21.88 -22.63 7.88
C VAL A 1116 -21.64 -23.77 6.89
N PRO A 1117 -20.85 -24.81 7.23
CA PRO A 1117 -20.38 -25.81 6.26
C PRO A 1117 -21.48 -26.43 5.38
N GLU A 1118 -22.61 -26.77 5.99
CA GLU A 1118 -23.75 -27.38 5.30
C GLU A 1118 -24.39 -26.39 4.30
N SER A 1119 -24.48 -25.11 4.67
CA SER A 1119 -24.96 -24.06 3.78
C SER A 1119 -24.01 -23.81 2.61
N GLU A 1120 -22.69 -23.86 2.82
CA GLU A 1120 -21.70 -23.71 1.73
C GLU A 1120 -21.75 -24.90 0.75
N LEU A 1121 -22.01 -26.11 1.26
CA LEU A 1121 -22.25 -27.31 0.45
C LEU A 1121 -23.53 -27.19 -0.39
N GLU A 1122 -24.59 -26.66 0.21
CA GLU A 1122 -25.85 -26.37 -0.47
C GLU A 1122 -25.66 -25.30 -1.55
N GLU A 1123 -24.86 -24.26 -1.28
CA GLU A 1123 -24.55 -23.21 -2.24
C GLU A 1123 -23.85 -23.75 -3.50
N ILE A 1124 -22.89 -24.67 -3.35
CA ILE A 1124 -22.28 -25.36 -4.50
C ILE A 1124 -23.36 -26.08 -5.31
N SER A 1125 -24.26 -26.79 -4.63
CA SER A 1125 -25.34 -27.54 -5.29
C SER A 1125 -26.28 -26.60 -6.05
N ASN A 1126 -26.60 -25.44 -5.48
CA ASN A 1126 -27.41 -24.39 -6.10
C ASN A 1126 -26.71 -23.77 -7.32
N LYS A 1127 -25.41 -23.44 -7.23
CA LYS A 1127 -24.61 -22.91 -8.35
C LYS A 1127 -24.53 -23.90 -9.52
N LEU A 1128 -24.50 -25.20 -9.23
CA LEU A 1128 -24.49 -26.27 -10.24
C LEU A 1128 -25.87 -26.66 -10.76
N GLY A 1129 -26.95 -26.26 -10.09
CA GLY A 1129 -28.32 -26.63 -10.46
C GLY A 1129 -28.67 -26.26 -11.90
N ALA A 1130 -28.27 -25.06 -12.35
CA ALA A 1130 -28.49 -24.62 -13.74
C ALA A 1130 -27.70 -25.48 -14.75
N LEU A 1131 -26.46 -25.85 -14.42
CA LEU A 1131 -25.59 -26.68 -15.27
C LEU A 1131 -26.17 -28.10 -15.41
N ARG A 1132 -26.52 -28.74 -14.30
CA ARG A 1132 -27.14 -30.08 -14.30
C ARG A 1132 -28.48 -30.08 -15.03
N LYS A 1133 -29.29 -29.04 -14.85
CA LYS A 1133 -30.56 -28.89 -15.55
C LYS A 1133 -30.36 -28.73 -17.06
N ALA A 1134 -29.35 -27.98 -17.51
CA ALA A 1134 -29.00 -27.85 -18.92
C ALA A 1134 -28.61 -29.21 -19.54
N ILE A 1135 -27.77 -30.00 -18.84
CA ILE A 1135 -27.42 -31.36 -19.24
C ILE A 1135 -28.66 -32.24 -19.37
N ASN A 1136 -29.52 -32.25 -18.34
CA ASN A 1136 -30.73 -33.07 -18.32
C ASN A 1136 -31.74 -32.66 -19.41
N GLN A 1137 -31.90 -31.37 -19.69
CA GLN A 1137 -32.77 -30.88 -20.76
C GLN A 1137 -32.24 -31.24 -22.15
N ALA A 1138 -30.92 -31.16 -22.35
CA ALA A 1138 -30.28 -31.60 -23.57
C ALA A 1138 -30.51 -33.10 -23.84
N CYS A 1139 -30.59 -33.92 -22.79
CA CYS A 1139 -30.93 -35.35 -22.88
C CYS A 1139 -32.45 -35.60 -23.08
N THR A 1140 -33.33 -34.90 -22.35
CA THR A 1140 -34.77 -35.21 -22.28
C THR A 1140 -35.62 -34.71 -23.45
N GLU A 1141 -35.15 -33.75 -24.25
CA GLU A 1141 -35.81 -33.44 -25.53
C GLU A 1141 -35.85 -34.63 -26.51
N GLU A 1142 -35.09 -35.72 -26.25
CA GLU A 1142 -35.28 -37.03 -26.93
C GLU A 1142 -36.57 -37.75 -26.48
N ALA A 1143 -36.89 -37.77 -25.18
CA ALA A 1143 -37.94 -38.64 -24.63
C ALA A 1143 -39.38 -38.17 -24.90
N LYS A 1144 -39.61 -36.86 -25.08
CA LYS A 1144 -40.94 -36.33 -25.42
C LYS A 1144 -41.38 -36.61 -26.86
N LYS A 1145 -40.47 -37.06 -27.74
CA LYS A 1145 -40.78 -37.37 -29.15
C LYS A 1145 -40.70 -38.85 -29.51
N SER A 1146 -40.21 -39.72 -28.64
CA SER A 1146 -40.31 -41.18 -28.83
C SER A 1146 -41.66 -41.77 -28.39
N LYS A 1147 -42.58 -40.93 -27.89
CA LYS A 1147 -43.96 -41.28 -27.47
C LYS A 1147 -45.05 -40.53 -28.25
N CYS A 1148 -44.71 -39.80 -29.31
CA CYS A 1148 -45.68 -39.18 -30.24
C CYS A 1148 -45.61 -39.82 -31.61
#